data_AF-A0A316M6U9-F1
#
_entry.id   AF-A0A316M6U9-F1
#
_cell.length_a   1.000
_cell.length_b   1.000
_cell.length_c   1.000
_cell.angle_alpha   90.00
_cell.angle_beta   90.00
_cell.angle_gamma   90.00
#
_symmetry.space_group_name_H-M   'P 1'
#
loop_
_entity.id
_entity.type
_entity.pdbx_description
1 polymer ?
#
loop_
_entity_poly.entity_id
_entity_poly.type
_entity_poly.pdbx_seq_one_letter_code
_entity_poly.pdbx_strand_id
1 'polypeptide(L)'
;MYQVTKRDGKVVEFDIAKISAVITKAFEAQDKQYHPGVIDLLALKVTADFEPKIKNSLIAVEDIQDSVENVLVQAGYSDVAKAYILYRKQREKIRNMKSTILDYKELVDSYVKATDWRVKENSTVTYSVGGLILSNSGAITANYWLSEIYDEEIANAHQNADIHLHDLSMLTGYCAGWSLRQLIQEGLGGIPGKITSAPASHLATLCNQMVNFLGIMQNEWAGAQAFSSFDTYLAPFVKADNLSYREVKKCIESFIFGVNTPSRWGTQAPFSNITLDWTVPPDLAEQNAIVGGKEMDFKYKDCKHEMDMVNKAFIEVMIHGDANGRGFQYPIPTYSITKDFDWAETENNRLLFEMTAKYGTPYFSNYINSDMEPSDIRSMCCRLRLDLRELRKKSGGFFGSGESTGSVGVVTINMPRIAYLAENEADFYKRLDKMMDIAARSLKVKRTIITKLLNEGLYPYTRRYLGTFDNHFSTIGLLGMNEAGLNASWLRADMTHKRTQQFTKDVLNHMRERLSDYQEQYGDLYNLEATPAESTAYRLAKHDRARYPDIITASKPDAAPYYTNSSHLPVGFTEDIFEALDIQDELQTLYTSGTVFHAFLGEKLPDWRAAAALVRKIAENYTLPYYTLSPTYSVCKNDGYLSGEVYECPHCGEKTEVYSRITGYYRPVQNWNDGKAQEFKERAVYDIPNSKLRRERAAAQQQEEADECPACAPDAEAQYLLFTTKTCPNCKVAEVLLKNAQIAYTKLDAAENAELARQYGVKQAPTLIAVAEDGAVKHASIAGIKDFLRARV
;
A
#
# COMPACT_ATOMS: atom_id res chain seq x y z
N MET A 1 -20.81 35.88 -35.90
CA MET A 1 -21.54 34.70 -35.38
C MET A 1 -20.55 33.84 -34.61
N TYR A 2 -20.89 33.43 -33.39
CA TYR A 2 -20.10 32.51 -32.58
C TYR A 2 -20.51 31.06 -32.83
N GLN A 3 -19.61 30.13 -32.57
CA GLN A 3 -19.80 28.70 -32.81
C GLN A 3 -19.75 27.93 -31.49
N VAL A 4 -20.45 26.79 -31.44
CA VAL A 4 -20.54 25.94 -30.26
C VAL A 4 -19.60 24.76 -30.42
N THR A 5 -18.68 24.61 -29.46
CA THR A 5 -17.85 23.41 -29.32
C THR A 5 -18.66 22.35 -28.59
N LYS A 6 -19.01 21.28 -29.30
CA LYS A 6 -19.66 20.11 -28.71
C LYS A 6 -18.65 19.28 -27.91
N ARG A 7 -19.15 18.43 -27.02
CA ARG A 7 -18.34 17.54 -26.17
C ARG A 7 -17.44 16.58 -26.95
N ASP A 8 -17.77 16.27 -28.21
CA ASP A 8 -16.97 15.42 -29.12
C ASP A 8 -15.89 16.22 -29.89
N GLY A 9 -15.67 17.49 -29.52
CA GLY A 9 -14.73 18.38 -30.19
C GLY A 9 -15.25 18.98 -31.50
N LYS A 10 -16.43 18.59 -31.99
CA LYS A 10 -17.00 19.17 -33.21
C LYS A 10 -17.49 20.59 -32.96
N VAL A 11 -17.13 21.48 -33.87
CA VAL A 11 -17.59 22.86 -33.88
C VAL A 11 -18.81 22.98 -34.80
N VAL A 12 -19.89 23.56 -34.29
CA VAL A 12 -21.13 23.77 -35.06
C VAL A 12 -21.63 25.21 -34.90
N GLU A 13 -22.45 25.68 -35.83
CA GLU A 13 -23.08 26.99 -35.70
C GLU A 13 -24.06 27.03 -34.52
N PHE A 14 -24.07 28.18 -33.84
CA PHE A 14 -25.02 28.45 -32.77
C PHE A 14 -26.43 28.60 -33.32
N ASP A 15 -27.39 28.00 -32.62
CA ASP A 15 -28.81 28.02 -32.98
C ASP A 15 -29.64 28.16 -31.71
N ILE A 16 -30.23 29.35 -31.53
CA ILE A 16 -31.04 29.69 -30.36
C ILE A 16 -32.31 28.84 -30.26
N ALA A 17 -32.84 28.33 -31.38
CA ALA A 17 -34.05 27.50 -31.37
C ALA A 17 -33.84 26.20 -30.59
N LYS A 18 -32.59 25.72 -30.50
CA LYS A 18 -32.24 24.55 -29.67
C LYS A 18 -32.37 24.83 -28.18
N ILE A 19 -32.07 26.06 -27.74
CA ILE A 19 -32.26 26.47 -26.35
C ILE A 19 -33.76 26.55 -26.05
N SER A 20 -34.54 27.24 -26.89
CA SER A 20 -36.00 27.30 -26.75
C SER A 20 -36.63 25.91 -26.68
N ALA A 21 -36.27 25.01 -27.60
CA ALA A 21 -36.80 23.65 -27.63
C ALA A 21 -36.47 22.83 -26.36
N VAL A 22 -35.30 23.04 -25.76
CA VAL A 22 -34.88 22.35 -24.54
C VAL A 22 -35.58 22.90 -23.31
N ILE A 23 -35.75 24.22 -23.23
CA ILE A 23 -36.54 24.87 -22.17
C ILE A 23 -38.00 24.43 -22.25
N THR A 24 -38.61 24.45 -23.44
CA THR A 24 -39.98 23.95 -23.67
C THR A 24 -40.18 22.54 -23.14
N LYS A 25 -39.27 21.61 -23.47
CA LYS A 25 -39.33 20.23 -22.98
C LYS A 25 -39.23 20.13 -21.46
N ALA A 26 -38.48 21.01 -20.81
CA ALA A 26 -38.39 21.03 -19.36
C ALA A 26 -39.70 21.52 -18.71
N PHE A 27 -40.38 22.49 -19.32
CA PHE A 27 -41.71 22.95 -18.89
C PHE A 27 -42.77 21.86 -19.09
N GLU A 28 -42.79 21.22 -20.27
CA GLU A 28 -43.68 20.09 -20.58
C GLU A 28 -43.48 18.91 -19.61
N ALA A 29 -42.22 18.57 -19.28
CA ALA A 29 -41.90 17.49 -18.35
C ALA A 29 -42.35 17.74 -16.89
N GLN A 30 -42.76 18.96 -16.56
CA GLN A 30 -43.33 19.33 -15.25
C GLN A 30 -44.82 19.68 -15.34
N ASP A 31 -45.47 19.42 -16.48
CA ASP A 31 -46.86 19.80 -16.76
C ASP A 31 -47.15 21.29 -16.47
N LYS A 32 -46.16 22.17 -16.65
CA LYS A 32 -46.33 23.60 -16.45
C LYS A 32 -46.89 24.26 -17.70
N GLN A 33 -47.92 25.09 -17.51
CA GLN A 33 -48.38 25.98 -18.56
C GLN A 33 -47.34 27.06 -18.82
N TYR A 34 -47.05 27.29 -20.10
CA TYR A 34 -46.16 28.36 -20.56
C TYR A 34 -46.76 29.03 -21.79
N HIS A 35 -46.42 30.31 -21.97
CA HIS A 35 -46.69 31.02 -23.21
C HIS A 35 -45.42 31.00 -24.07
N PRO A 36 -45.49 30.79 -25.40
CA PRO A 36 -44.31 30.74 -26.27
C PRO A 36 -43.36 31.93 -26.11
N GLY A 37 -43.91 33.15 -25.98
CA GLY A 37 -43.10 34.36 -25.75
C GLY A 37 -42.30 34.37 -24.45
N VAL A 38 -42.67 33.58 -23.44
CA VAL A 38 -41.87 33.41 -22.20
C VAL A 38 -40.66 32.52 -22.47
N ILE A 39 -40.82 31.47 -23.27
CA ILE A 39 -39.72 30.58 -23.66
C ILE A 39 -38.68 31.36 -24.48
N ASP A 40 -39.14 32.17 -25.44
CA ASP A 40 -38.25 32.99 -26.27
C ASP A 40 -37.49 34.03 -25.43
N LEU A 41 -38.16 34.65 -24.46
CA LEU A 41 -37.53 35.57 -23.51
C LEU A 41 -36.46 34.87 -22.65
N LEU A 42 -36.76 33.66 -22.16
CA LEU A 42 -35.79 32.87 -21.38
C LEU A 42 -34.59 32.46 -22.23
N ALA A 43 -34.81 32.03 -23.48
CA ALA A 43 -33.73 31.69 -24.40
C ALA A 43 -32.82 32.89 -24.70
N LEU A 44 -33.39 34.08 -24.88
CA LEU A 44 -32.63 35.33 -25.02
C LEU A 44 -31.83 35.66 -23.75
N LYS A 45 -32.42 35.49 -22.56
CA LYS A 45 -31.70 35.67 -21.30
C LYS A 45 -30.52 34.71 -21.15
N VAL A 46 -30.68 33.45 -21.57
CA VAL A 46 -29.59 32.47 -21.60
C VAL A 46 -28.45 32.96 -22.50
N THR A 47 -28.77 33.52 -23.67
CA THR A 47 -27.74 34.08 -24.56
C THR A 47 -26.97 35.24 -23.92
N ALA A 48 -27.65 36.09 -23.16
CA ALA A 48 -26.99 37.16 -22.42
C ALA A 48 -26.12 36.64 -21.26
N ASP A 49 -26.53 35.56 -20.58
CA ASP A 49 -25.76 34.99 -19.45
C ASP A 49 -24.44 34.34 -19.89
N PHE A 50 -24.42 33.63 -21.03
CA PHE A 50 -23.19 33.00 -21.52
C PHE A 50 -22.33 33.92 -22.40
N GLU A 51 -22.83 35.08 -22.85
CA GLU A 51 -22.08 35.99 -23.72
C GLU A 51 -20.67 36.33 -23.19
N PRO A 52 -20.47 36.61 -21.88
CA PRO A 52 -19.13 36.87 -21.32
C PRO A 52 -18.19 35.66 -21.33
N LYS A 53 -18.73 34.43 -21.50
CA LYS A 53 -17.97 33.17 -21.50
C LYS A 53 -17.40 32.84 -22.88
N ILE A 54 -17.80 33.56 -23.94
CA ILE A 54 -17.33 33.35 -25.31
C ILE A 54 -15.85 33.76 -25.42
N LYS A 55 -15.00 32.84 -25.88
CA LYS A 55 -13.58 33.10 -26.13
C LYS A 55 -13.23 32.70 -27.56
N ASN A 56 -12.55 33.57 -28.30
CA ASN A 56 -12.16 33.33 -29.70
C ASN A 56 -13.35 32.93 -30.61
N SER A 57 -14.53 33.53 -30.40
CA SER A 57 -15.78 33.19 -31.10
C SER A 57 -16.29 31.76 -30.87
N LEU A 58 -15.78 31.06 -29.84
CA LEU A 58 -16.19 29.72 -29.45
C LEU A 58 -16.80 29.73 -28.04
N ILE A 59 -17.82 28.89 -27.85
CA ILE A 59 -18.46 28.64 -26.55
C ILE A 59 -18.60 27.13 -26.34
N ALA A 60 -18.28 26.62 -25.14
CA ALA A 60 -18.49 25.21 -24.85
C ALA A 60 -19.98 24.93 -24.62
N VAL A 61 -20.45 23.78 -25.08
CA VAL A 61 -21.85 23.39 -24.87
C VAL A 61 -22.22 23.29 -23.38
N GLU A 62 -21.26 22.99 -22.49
CA GLU A 62 -21.46 23.00 -21.03
C GLU A 62 -21.80 24.38 -20.51
N ASP A 63 -21.06 25.41 -20.94
CA ASP A 63 -21.31 26.79 -20.51
C ASP A 63 -22.72 27.26 -20.89
N ILE A 64 -23.22 26.84 -22.05
CA ILE A 64 -24.60 27.11 -22.47
C ILE A 64 -25.60 26.41 -21.55
N GLN A 65 -25.35 25.13 -21.22
CA GLN A 65 -26.25 24.34 -20.36
C GLN A 65 -26.31 24.88 -18.93
N ASP A 66 -25.17 25.27 -18.37
CA ASP A 66 -25.10 25.87 -17.04
C ASP A 66 -25.83 27.23 -17.00
N SER A 67 -25.77 27.97 -18.11
CA SER A 67 -26.51 29.23 -18.27
C SER A 67 -28.02 29.01 -18.36
N VAL A 68 -28.48 27.91 -18.99
CA VAL A 68 -29.91 27.53 -18.97
C VAL A 68 -30.39 27.25 -17.54
N GLU A 69 -29.60 26.51 -16.76
CA GLU A 69 -29.91 26.22 -15.35
C GLU A 69 -30.02 27.50 -14.52
N ASN A 70 -28.98 28.35 -14.58
CA ASN A 70 -28.93 29.60 -13.84
C ASN A 70 -30.10 30.53 -14.18
N VAL A 71 -30.41 30.70 -15.46
CA VAL A 71 -31.52 31.57 -15.91
C VAL A 71 -32.87 31.03 -15.47
N LEU A 72 -33.10 29.71 -15.51
CA LEU A 72 -34.35 29.12 -15.03
C LEU A 72 -34.53 29.32 -13.52
N VAL A 73 -33.45 29.19 -12.73
CA VAL A 73 -33.47 29.45 -11.28
C VAL A 73 -33.74 30.93 -11.00
N GLN A 74 -33.03 31.85 -11.65
CA GLN A 74 -33.21 33.29 -11.47
C GLN A 74 -34.59 33.79 -11.92
N ALA A 75 -35.21 33.13 -12.90
CA ALA A 75 -36.55 33.45 -13.37
C ALA A 75 -37.67 32.84 -12.49
N GLY A 76 -37.33 32.15 -11.39
CA GLY A 76 -38.30 31.58 -10.45
C GLY A 76 -38.86 30.21 -10.87
N TYR A 77 -38.23 29.53 -11.83
CA TYR A 77 -38.61 28.20 -12.32
C TYR A 77 -37.68 27.10 -11.78
N SER A 78 -37.46 27.09 -10.46
CA SER A 78 -36.50 26.18 -9.80
C SER A 78 -36.84 24.69 -9.99
N ASP A 79 -38.13 24.35 -10.09
CA ASP A 79 -38.62 23.00 -10.37
C ASP A 79 -38.35 22.57 -11.83
N VAL A 80 -38.55 23.47 -12.79
CA VAL A 80 -38.19 23.25 -14.21
C VAL A 80 -36.68 23.11 -14.36
N ALA A 81 -35.90 23.94 -13.65
CA ALA A 81 -34.45 23.83 -13.60
C ALA A 81 -34.02 22.44 -13.08
N LYS A 82 -34.64 21.95 -12.00
CA LYS A 82 -34.38 20.61 -11.46
C LYS A 82 -34.69 19.50 -12.46
N ALA A 83 -35.82 19.59 -13.18
CA ALA A 83 -36.18 18.64 -14.23
C ALA A 83 -35.16 18.64 -15.38
N TYR A 84 -34.71 19.83 -15.78
CA TYR A 84 -33.66 20.01 -16.78
C TYR A 84 -32.32 19.36 -16.35
N ILE A 85 -31.89 19.59 -15.11
CA ILE A 85 -30.66 18.99 -14.53
C ILE A 85 -30.76 17.45 -14.53
N LEU A 86 -31.89 16.90 -14.07
CA LEU A 86 -32.11 15.46 -14.03
C LEU A 86 -32.10 14.84 -15.44
N TYR A 87 -32.72 15.51 -16.42
CA TYR A 87 -32.71 15.07 -17.82
C TYR A 87 -31.30 15.12 -18.43
N ARG A 88 -30.51 16.17 -18.15
CA ARG A 88 -29.10 16.27 -18.56
C ARG A 88 -28.30 15.09 -18.00
N LYS A 89 -28.46 14.80 -16.70
CA LYS A 89 -27.81 13.68 -16.01
C LYS A 89 -28.23 12.32 -16.58
N GLN A 90 -29.50 12.15 -16.94
CA GLN A 90 -30.00 10.92 -17.56
C GLN A 90 -29.47 10.74 -19.00
N ARG A 91 -29.42 11.81 -19.79
CA ARG A 91 -28.85 11.82 -21.15
C ARG A 91 -27.33 11.58 -21.15
N GLU A 92 -26.64 12.11 -20.16
CA GLU A 92 -25.23 11.81 -19.87
C GLU A 92 -25.06 10.34 -19.54
N LYS A 93 -25.85 9.80 -18.60
CA LYS A 93 -25.84 8.36 -18.28
C LYS A 93 -26.12 7.47 -19.50
N ILE A 94 -27.09 7.82 -20.35
CA ILE A 94 -27.39 7.06 -21.59
C ILE A 94 -26.25 7.13 -22.61
N ARG A 95 -25.54 8.25 -22.70
CA ARG A 95 -24.37 8.39 -23.60
C ARG A 95 -23.17 7.62 -23.06
N ASN A 96 -22.90 7.70 -21.76
CA ASN A 96 -21.89 6.89 -21.11
C ASN A 96 -22.23 5.40 -21.27
N MET A 97 -23.50 4.98 -21.14
CA MET A 97 -23.91 3.59 -21.44
C MET A 97 -23.57 3.16 -22.87
N LYS A 98 -23.65 4.04 -23.88
CA LYS A 98 -23.22 3.71 -25.26
C LYS A 98 -21.71 3.52 -25.41
N SER A 99 -20.88 4.19 -24.61
CA SER A 99 -19.43 3.91 -24.52
C SER A 99 -19.12 2.73 -23.59
N THR A 100 -20.09 2.31 -22.76
CA THR A 100 -19.99 1.18 -21.81
C THR A 100 -20.47 -0.14 -22.42
N ILE A 101 -20.90 -0.16 -23.69
CA ILE A 101 -21.08 -1.41 -24.43
C ILE A 101 -19.68 -1.96 -24.68
N LEU A 102 -19.18 -2.72 -23.71
CA LEU A 102 -18.05 -3.63 -23.88
C LEU A 102 -18.34 -4.49 -25.11
N ASP A 103 -17.51 -4.38 -26.13
CA ASP A 103 -17.53 -5.34 -27.23
C ASP A 103 -17.03 -6.68 -26.68
N TYR A 104 -17.98 -7.52 -26.24
CA TYR A 104 -17.70 -8.84 -25.68
C TYR A 104 -16.94 -9.72 -26.67
N LYS A 105 -17.09 -9.48 -27.98
CA LYS A 105 -16.33 -10.19 -29.01
C LYS A 105 -14.87 -9.76 -28.97
N GLU A 106 -14.61 -8.44 -28.94
CA GLU A 106 -13.24 -7.92 -28.86
C GLU A 106 -12.53 -8.39 -27.59
N LEU A 107 -13.23 -8.42 -26.46
CA LEU A 107 -12.66 -8.83 -25.18
C LEU A 107 -12.27 -10.31 -25.15
N VAL A 108 -13.12 -11.18 -25.71
CA VAL A 108 -12.81 -12.61 -25.84
C VAL A 108 -11.68 -12.82 -26.86
N ASP A 109 -11.76 -12.16 -28.01
CA ASP A 109 -10.74 -12.26 -29.06
C ASP A 109 -9.37 -11.79 -28.57
N SER A 110 -9.30 -10.71 -27.78
CA SER A 110 -8.03 -10.16 -27.27
C SER A 110 -7.32 -11.11 -26.32
N TYR A 111 -8.07 -11.87 -25.52
CA TYR A 111 -7.51 -12.90 -24.64
C TYR A 111 -7.08 -14.13 -25.43
N VAL A 112 -7.96 -14.66 -26.30
CA VAL A 112 -7.70 -15.88 -27.09
C VAL A 112 -6.51 -15.70 -28.04
N LYS A 113 -6.35 -14.50 -28.61
CA LYS A 113 -5.23 -14.18 -29.51
C LYS A 113 -4.01 -13.62 -28.77
N ALA A 114 -4.08 -13.44 -27.45
CA ALA A 114 -3.04 -12.84 -26.61
C ALA A 114 -2.51 -11.49 -27.13
N THR A 115 -3.38 -10.65 -27.69
CA THR A 115 -3.00 -9.38 -28.32
C THR A 115 -2.95 -8.20 -27.35
N ASP A 116 -3.52 -8.34 -26.15
CA ASP A 116 -3.46 -7.32 -25.09
C ASP A 116 -2.37 -7.70 -24.06
N TRP A 117 -1.48 -6.75 -23.76
CA TRP A 117 -0.46 -6.90 -22.71
C TRP A 117 -1.08 -7.22 -21.35
N ARG A 118 -2.36 -6.87 -21.13
CA ARG A 118 -3.12 -7.21 -19.91
C ARG A 118 -3.22 -8.71 -19.65
N VAL A 119 -3.02 -9.56 -20.67
CA VAL A 119 -2.91 -11.02 -20.48
C VAL A 119 -1.71 -11.38 -19.59
N LYS A 120 -0.67 -10.53 -19.54
CA LYS A 120 0.49 -10.62 -18.64
C LYS A 120 0.48 -9.54 -17.55
N GLU A 121 -0.67 -8.95 -17.23
CA GLU A 121 -0.78 -7.95 -16.15
C GLU A 121 -0.40 -8.54 -14.79
N ASN A 122 -0.74 -9.81 -14.59
CA ASN A 122 -0.42 -10.57 -13.39
C ASN A 122 0.32 -11.86 -13.79
N SER A 123 1.60 -11.96 -13.40
CA SER A 123 2.48 -13.08 -13.73
C SER A 123 2.06 -14.43 -13.12
N THR A 124 1.03 -14.45 -12.27
CA THR A 124 0.43 -15.68 -11.71
C THR A 124 -0.66 -16.29 -12.59
N VAL A 125 -1.24 -15.54 -13.55
CA VAL A 125 -2.30 -16.05 -14.44
C VAL A 125 -1.68 -16.72 -15.65
N THR A 126 -2.14 -17.94 -15.96
CA THR A 126 -1.74 -18.67 -17.17
C THR A 126 -2.88 -18.69 -18.18
N TYR A 127 -2.53 -18.79 -19.47
CA TYR A 127 -3.50 -18.94 -20.54
C TYR A 127 -4.32 -20.22 -20.32
N SER A 128 -5.60 -20.05 -19.98
CA SER A 128 -6.51 -21.14 -19.65
C SER A 128 -7.96 -20.67 -19.70
N VAL A 129 -8.91 -21.61 -19.63
CA VAL A 129 -10.34 -21.27 -19.48
C VAL A 129 -10.59 -20.52 -18.18
N GLY A 130 -9.93 -20.91 -17.08
CA GLY A 130 -10.02 -20.19 -15.81
C GLY A 130 -9.52 -18.74 -15.92
N GLY A 131 -8.39 -18.54 -16.62
CA GLY A 131 -7.85 -17.22 -16.91
C GLY A 131 -8.76 -16.37 -17.79
N LEU A 132 -9.43 -16.97 -18.79
CA LEU A 132 -10.43 -16.28 -19.62
C LEU A 132 -11.61 -15.78 -18.77
N ILE A 133 -12.15 -16.62 -17.88
CA ILE A 133 -13.28 -16.21 -17.04
C ILE A 133 -12.88 -15.06 -16.10
N LEU A 134 -11.69 -15.14 -15.50
CA LEU A 134 -11.16 -14.07 -14.66
C LEU A 134 -10.98 -12.77 -15.45
N SER A 135 -10.45 -12.84 -16.68
CA SER A 135 -10.26 -11.67 -17.54
C SER A 135 -11.60 -11.01 -17.89
N ASN A 136 -12.58 -11.79 -18.32
CA ASN A 136 -13.91 -11.30 -18.68
C ASN A 136 -14.64 -10.67 -17.49
N SER A 137 -14.71 -11.41 -16.37
CA SER A 137 -15.35 -10.92 -15.14
C SER A 137 -14.65 -9.68 -14.60
N GLY A 138 -13.31 -9.64 -14.68
CA GLY A 138 -12.50 -8.53 -14.22
C GLY A 138 -12.77 -7.25 -14.99
N ALA A 139 -12.83 -7.32 -16.33
CA ALA A 139 -13.12 -6.16 -17.16
C ALA A 139 -14.55 -5.61 -16.95
N ILE A 140 -15.54 -6.49 -16.79
CA ILE A 140 -16.92 -6.08 -16.49
C ILE A 140 -16.98 -5.36 -15.13
N THR A 141 -16.37 -5.96 -14.11
CA THR A 141 -16.36 -5.40 -12.74
C THR A 141 -15.61 -4.06 -12.69
N ALA A 142 -14.50 -3.95 -13.42
CA ALA A 142 -13.74 -2.70 -13.47
C ALA A 142 -14.53 -1.57 -14.13
N ASN A 143 -15.27 -1.85 -15.19
CA ASN A 143 -16.17 -0.87 -15.80
C ASN A 143 -17.29 -0.48 -14.84
N TYR A 144 -17.90 -1.43 -14.13
CA TYR A 144 -18.93 -1.13 -13.14
C TYR A 144 -18.43 -0.19 -12.03
N TRP A 145 -17.21 -0.41 -11.52
CA TRP A 145 -16.57 0.52 -10.59
C TRP A 145 -16.44 1.92 -11.18
N LEU A 146 -15.91 2.04 -12.39
CA LEU A 146 -15.60 3.32 -13.02
C LEU A 146 -16.83 4.07 -13.55
N SER A 147 -17.92 3.39 -13.91
CA SER A 147 -19.09 4.01 -14.52
C SER A 147 -20.27 4.19 -13.56
N GLU A 148 -20.44 3.29 -12.59
CA GLU A 148 -21.61 3.29 -11.70
C GLU A 148 -21.28 3.64 -10.24
N ILE A 149 -20.06 3.34 -9.77
CA ILE A 149 -19.68 3.57 -8.36
C ILE A 149 -18.90 4.87 -8.18
N TYR A 150 -17.83 5.06 -8.95
CA TYR A 150 -17.01 6.25 -8.88
C TYR A 150 -17.61 7.39 -9.70
N ASP A 151 -17.45 8.63 -9.22
CA ASP A 151 -17.71 9.80 -10.05
C ASP A 151 -16.66 9.98 -11.16
N GLU A 152 -17.00 10.85 -12.09
CA GLU A 152 -16.20 11.11 -13.29
C GLU A 152 -14.79 11.59 -12.97
N GLU A 153 -14.56 12.36 -11.89
CA GLU A 153 -13.21 12.84 -11.57
C GLU A 153 -12.29 11.67 -11.15
N ILE A 154 -12.78 10.77 -10.29
CA ILE A 154 -12.02 9.56 -9.90
C ILE A 154 -11.79 8.66 -11.11
N ALA A 155 -12.86 8.40 -11.88
CA ALA A 155 -12.78 7.51 -13.03
C ALA A 155 -11.80 8.04 -14.09
N ASN A 156 -11.87 9.34 -14.39
CA ASN A 156 -10.98 10.00 -15.33
C ASN A 156 -9.53 9.98 -14.83
N ALA A 157 -9.27 10.23 -13.55
CA ALA A 157 -7.91 10.18 -13.01
C ALA A 157 -7.26 8.79 -13.20
N HIS A 158 -8.04 7.72 -13.05
CA HIS A 158 -7.58 6.36 -13.36
C HIS A 158 -7.33 6.14 -14.86
N GLN A 159 -8.33 6.49 -15.69
CA GLN A 159 -8.30 6.28 -17.14
C GLN A 159 -7.18 7.09 -17.81
N ASN A 160 -6.91 8.29 -17.32
CA ASN A 160 -5.85 9.18 -17.79
C ASN A 160 -4.46 8.84 -17.28
N ALA A 161 -4.34 7.83 -16.41
CA ALA A 161 -3.10 7.44 -15.77
C ALA A 161 -2.48 8.51 -14.85
N ASP A 162 -3.31 9.39 -14.27
CA ASP A 162 -2.89 10.32 -13.20
C ASP A 162 -2.75 9.57 -11.87
N ILE A 163 -3.63 8.60 -11.63
CA ILE A 163 -3.57 7.63 -10.55
C ILE A 163 -3.82 6.21 -11.08
N HIS A 164 -3.53 5.20 -10.26
CA HIS A 164 -3.90 3.81 -10.50
C HIS A 164 -4.71 3.28 -9.32
N LEU A 165 -5.94 2.84 -9.61
CA LEU A 165 -6.82 2.20 -8.65
C LEU A 165 -6.56 0.70 -8.78
N HIS A 166 -6.05 0.07 -7.73
CA HIS A 166 -5.70 -1.34 -7.77
C HIS A 166 -6.94 -2.23 -7.64
N ASP A 167 -6.88 -3.40 -8.28
CA ASP A 167 -7.85 -4.50 -8.18
C ASP A 167 -9.31 -4.12 -8.46
N LEU A 168 -9.53 -3.30 -9.48
CA LEU A 168 -10.87 -3.01 -10.00
C LEU A 168 -11.56 -4.25 -10.58
N SER A 169 -10.84 -5.37 -10.78
CA SER A 169 -11.38 -6.62 -11.28
C SER A 169 -12.28 -7.37 -10.30
N MET A 170 -12.38 -6.92 -9.04
CA MET A 170 -13.28 -7.49 -8.04
C MET A 170 -14.06 -6.40 -7.30
N LEU A 171 -15.30 -6.73 -6.92
CA LEU A 171 -16.15 -5.89 -6.08
C LEU A 171 -15.91 -6.25 -4.60
N THR A 172 -14.70 -6.03 -4.09
CA THR A 172 -14.31 -6.37 -2.71
C THR A 172 -13.08 -5.58 -2.22
N GLY A 173 -12.64 -5.84 -0.99
CA GLY A 173 -11.41 -5.31 -0.38
C GLY A 173 -10.12 -5.81 -1.04
N TYR A 174 -8.98 -5.22 -0.66
CA TYR A 174 -7.69 -5.59 -1.24
C TYR A 174 -7.11 -6.82 -0.55
N CYS A 175 -6.70 -6.71 0.71
CA CYS A 175 -5.99 -7.78 1.39
C CYS A 175 -6.36 -7.86 2.87
N ALA A 176 -6.13 -9.03 3.49
CA ALA A 176 -6.49 -9.29 4.88
C ALA A 176 -5.52 -10.26 5.56
N GLY A 177 -5.16 -9.93 6.80
CA GLY A 177 -4.61 -10.85 7.78
C GLY A 177 -5.73 -11.49 8.60
N TRP A 178 -5.54 -12.76 8.96
CA TRP A 178 -6.56 -13.59 9.62
C TRP A 178 -6.03 -14.15 10.93
N SER A 179 -6.90 -14.18 11.95
CA SER A 179 -6.56 -14.79 13.23
C SER A 179 -6.57 -16.31 13.10
N LEU A 180 -5.38 -16.91 13.05
CA LEU A 180 -5.24 -18.36 13.11
C LEU A 180 -5.76 -18.91 14.45
N ARG A 181 -5.62 -18.15 15.54
CA ARG A 181 -6.22 -18.46 16.84
C ARG A 181 -7.74 -18.62 16.74
N GLN A 182 -8.43 -17.70 16.08
CA GLN A 182 -9.88 -17.80 15.89
C GLN A 182 -10.25 -19.07 15.12
N LEU A 183 -9.52 -19.38 14.03
CA LEU A 183 -9.74 -20.61 13.26
C LEU A 183 -9.54 -21.87 14.13
N ILE A 184 -8.51 -21.88 14.98
CA ILE A 184 -8.24 -22.96 15.94
C ILE A 184 -9.34 -23.07 17.00
N GLN A 185 -9.89 -21.95 17.46
CA GLN A 185 -10.92 -21.93 18.51
C GLN A 185 -12.31 -22.34 18.00
N GLU A 186 -12.66 -21.91 16.79
CA GLU A 186 -14.03 -21.95 16.30
C GLU A 186 -14.23 -22.94 15.14
N GLY A 187 -13.15 -23.38 14.50
CA GLY A 187 -13.19 -24.23 13.31
C GLY A 187 -13.55 -23.47 12.03
N LEU A 188 -13.72 -24.22 10.94
CA LEU A 188 -14.03 -23.68 9.61
C LEU A 188 -15.52 -23.80 9.29
N GLY A 189 -16.27 -22.70 9.21
CA GLY A 189 -17.67 -22.68 8.80
C GLY A 189 -18.50 -21.65 9.57
N GLY A 190 -19.69 -22.05 10.03
CA GLY A 190 -20.64 -21.16 10.71
C GLY A 190 -21.47 -20.29 9.77
N ILE A 191 -21.51 -20.62 8.48
CA ILE A 191 -22.32 -19.92 7.47
C ILE A 191 -23.64 -20.69 7.23
N PRO A 192 -24.81 -20.03 7.33
CA PRO A 192 -26.10 -20.68 7.06
C PRO A 192 -26.14 -21.38 5.70
N GLY A 193 -26.59 -22.64 5.69
CA GLY A 193 -26.70 -23.45 4.46
C GLY A 193 -25.36 -23.96 3.90
N LYS A 194 -24.24 -23.78 4.62
CA LYS A 194 -22.93 -24.35 4.27
C LYS A 194 -22.47 -25.36 5.34
N ILE A 195 -21.62 -26.30 4.91
CA ILE A 195 -21.02 -27.28 5.83
C ILE A 195 -20.11 -26.55 6.82
N THR A 196 -20.15 -26.98 8.08
CA THR A 196 -19.31 -26.46 9.15
C THR A 196 -18.46 -27.58 9.72
N SER A 197 -17.15 -27.34 9.82
CA SER A 197 -16.16 -28.19 10.44
C SER A 197 -15.92 -27.74 11.88
N ALA A 198 -15.89 -28.69 12.81
CA ALA A 198 -15.50 -28.43 14.19
C ALA A 198 -14.05 -27.94 14.29
N PRO A 199 -13.67 -27.27 15.40
CA PRO A 199 -12.27 -26.95 15.70
C PRO A 199 -11.35 -28.15 15.51
N ALA A 200 -10.22 -27.97 14.82
CA ALA A 200 -9.28 -29.04 14.60
C ALA A 200 -8.65 -29.51 15.92
N SER A 201 -8.62 -30.82 16.17
CA SER A 201 -7.93 -31.41 17.33
C SER A 201 -6.55 -31.98 17.01
N HIS A 202 -6.22 -32.13 15.72
CA HIS A 202 -4.95 -32.70 15.25
C HIS A 202 -4.30 -31.80 14.21
N LEU A 203 -2.96 -31.82 14.15
CA LEU A 203 -2.18 -30.96 13.24
C LEU A 203 -2.61 -31.14 11.78
N ALA A 204 -2.78 -32.38 11.32
CA ALA A 204 -3.19 -32.67 9.94
C ALA A 204 -4.55 -32.02 9.58
N THR A 205 -5.50 -32.07 10.52
CA THR A 205 -6.82 -31.46 10.34
C THR A 205 -6.72 -29.94 10.32
N LEU A 206 -5.89 -29.34 11.17
CA LEU A 206 -5.65 -27.90 11.17
C LEU A 206 -5.03 -27.45 9.84
N CYS A 207 -3.97 -28.12 9.38
CA CYS A 207 -3.34 -27.84 8.08
C CYS A 207 -4.37 -27.89 6.94
N ASN A 208 -5.25 -28.89 6.91
CA ASN A 208 -6.32 -28.97 5.91
C ASN A 208 -7.32 -27.81 6.02
N GLN A 209 -7.75 -27.46 7.24
CA GLN A 209 -8.65 -26.33 7.46
C GLN A 209 -8.01 -25.00 7.03
N MET A 210 -6.72 -24.79 7.26
CA MET A 210 -5.99 -23.61 6.82
C MET A 210 -5.94 -23.49 5.29
N VAL A 211 -5.65 -24.58 4.57
CA VAL A 211 -5.67 -24.60 3.10
C VAL A 211 -7.07 -24.22 2.59
N ASN A 212 -8.11 -24.85 3.13
CA ASN A 212 -9.50 -24.58 2.74
C ASN A 212 -9.91 -23.14 3.07
N PHE A 213 -9.50 -22.64 4.23
CA PHE A 213 -9.76 -21.26 4.66
C PHE A 213 -9.16 -20.25 3.67
N LEU A 214 -7.87 -20.36 3.37
CA LEU A 214 -7.19 -19.47 2.41
C LEU A 214 -7.81 -19.58 1.00
N GLY A 215 -8.19 -20.79 0.60
CA GLY A 215 -8.88 -21.06 -0.66
C GLY A 215 -10.28 -20.43 -0.75
N ILE A 216 -11.00 -20.30 0.37
CA ILE A 216 -12.28 -19.58 0.43
C ILE A 216 -12.01 -18.08 0.39
N MET A 217 -11.09 -17.56 1.22
CA MET A 217 -10.84 -16.12 1.33
C MET A 217 -10.34 -15.49 0.04
N GLN A 218 -9.54 -16.19 -0.77
CA GLN A 218 -9.09 -15.68 -2.08
C GLN A 218 -10.26 -15.37 -3.05
N ASN A 219 -11.46 -15.91 -2.80
CA ASN A 219 -12.64 -15.66 -3.62
C ASN A 219 -13.48 -14.49 -3.08
N GLU A 220 -13.32 -14.14 -1.81
CA GLU A 220 -13.94 -12.95 -1.20
C GLU A 220 -13.01 -11.74 -1.20
N TRP A 221 -11.72 -11.89 -1.52
CA TRP A 221 -10.71 -10.83 -1.50
C TRP A 221 -9.86 -10.80 -2.78
N ALA A 222 -9.33 -9.63 -3.15
CA ALA A 222 -8.55 -9.49 -4.39
C ALA A 222 -7.09 -9.93 -4.28
N GLY A 223 -6.45 -9.57 -3.17
CA GLY A 223 -5.02 -9.71 -2.93
C GLY A 223 -4.72 -10.78 -1.88
N ALA A 224 -3.59 -10.58 -1.20
CA ALA A 224 -3.00 -11.60 -0.36
C ALA A 224 -3.77 -11.85 0.96
N GLN A 225 -3.65 -13.09 1.44
CA GLN A 225 -4.31 -13.62 2.63
C GLN A 225 -3.24 -14.15 3.60
N ALA A 226 -3.22 -13.68 4.83
CA ALA A 226 -2.10 -13.95 5.72
C ALA A 226 -2.49 -14.57 7.06
N PHE A 227 -1.61 -15.44 7.58
CA PHE A 227 -1.63 -15.89 8.97
C PHE A 227 -0.37 -15.40 9.70
N SER A 228 -0.55 -14.96 10.94
CA SER A 228 0.56 -14.59 11.83
C SER A 228 0.84 -15.67 12.87
N SER A 229 2.06 -15.69 13.41
CA SER A 229 2.49 -16.63 14.45
C SER A 229 2.24 -18.10 14.08
N PHE A 230 2.52 -18.45 12.83
CA PHE A 230 2.20 -19.76 12.24
C PHE A 230 2.85 -20.91 13.04
N ASP A 231 4.15 -20.81 13.30
CA ASP A 231 4.90 -21.81 14.08
C ASP A 231 4.43 -21.88 15.53
N THR A 232 4.24 -20.74 16.19
CA THR A 232 3.74 -20.67 17.57
C THR A 232 2.37 -21.33 17.73
N TYR A 233 1.45 -21.10 16.79
CA TYR A 233 0.08 -21.66 16.87
C TYR A 233 -0.01 -23.14 16.47
N LEU A 234 0.93 -23.66 15.66
CA LEU A 234 0.96 -25.07 15.28
C LEU A 234 1.69 -25.95 16.32
N ALA A 235 2.67 -25.41 17.05
CA ALA A 235 3.46 -26.17 18.02
C ALA A 235 2.63 -26.92 19.10
N PRO A 236 1.55 -26.36 19.66
CA PRO A 236 0.71 -27.09 20.61
C PRO A 236 0.10 -28.38 20.10
N PHE A 237 -0.25 -28.46 18.81
CA PHE A 237 -0.82 -29.67 18.21
C PHE A 237 0.20 -30.79 18.14
N VAL A 238 1.45 -30.44 17.87
CA VAL A 238 2.58 -31.38 17.88
C VAL A 238 2.82 -31.92 19.29
N LYS A 239 2.74 -31.04 20.30
CA LYS A 239 2.93 -31.40 21.71
C LYS A 239 1.80 -32.28 22.24
N ALA A 240 0.56 -31.88 21.98
CA ALA A 240 -0.64 -32.57 22.47
C ALA A 240 -0.74 -34.01 21.94
N ASP A 241 -0.40 -34.22 20.66
CA ASP A 241 -0.41 -35.55 20.04
C ASP A 241 0.93 -36.29 20.18
N ASN A 242 1.95 -35.66 20.78
CA ASN A 242 3.33 -36.16 20.89
C ASN A 242 3.87 -36.68 19.52
N LEU A 243 3.73 -35.86 18.49
CA LEU A 243 4.04 -36.26 17.11
C LEU A 243 5.54 -36.42 16.89
N SER A 244 5.89 -37.44 16.10
CA SER A 244 7.25 -37.57 15.57
C SER A 244 7.55 -36.52 14.51
N TYR A 245 8.83 -36.20 14.31
CA TYR A 245 9.26 -35.29 13.24
C TYR A 245 8.72 -35.69 11.85
N ARG A 246 8.64 -37.00 11.56
CA ARG A 246 8.11 -37.49 10.29
C ARG A 246 6.65 -37.11 10.09
N GLU A 247 5.83 -37.22 11.14
CA GLU A 247 4.40 -36.88 11.10
C GLU A 247 4.21 -35.36 10.95
N VAL A 248 4.98 -34.57 11.70
CA VAL A 248 5.00 -33.10 11.56
C VAL A 248 5.36 -32.71 10.14
N LYS A 249 6.45 -33.26 9.59
CA LYS A 249 6.90 -32.99 8.22
C LYS A 249 5.83 -33.30 7.19
N LYS A 250 5.09 -34.41 7.33
CA LYS A 250 4.02 -34.77 6.40
C LYS A 250 2.79 -33.86 6.49
N CYS A 251 2.46 -33.35 7.67
CA CYS A 251 1.41 -32.35 7.81
C CYS A 251 1.79 -31.03 7.14
N ILE A 252 3.02 -30.55 7.39
CA ILE A 252 3.52 -29.30 6.80
C ILE A 252 3.70 -29.41 5.28
N GLU A 253 4.21 -30.54 4.79
CA GLU A 253 4.29 -30.85 3.35
C GLU A 253 2.91 -30.78 2.70
N SER A 254 1.91 -31.40 3.31
CA SER A 254 0.53 -31.37 2.80
C SER A 254 -0.05 -29.94 2.77
N PHE A 255 0.24 -29.12 3.78
CA PHE A 255 -0.16 -27.71 3.80
C PHE A 255 0.49 -26.92 2.65
N ILE A 256 1.81 -27.02 2.48
CA ILE A 256 2.56 -26.31 1.42
C ILE A 256 2.04 -26.72 0.04
N PHE A 257 1.82 -28.02 -0.20
CA PHE A 257 1.30 -28.49 -1.49
C PHE A 257 -0.12 -27.98 -1.73
N GLY A 258 -0.95 -27.97 -0.68
CA GLY A 258 -2.32 -27.46 -0.74
C GLY A 258 -2.38 -25.99 -1.15
N VAL A 259 -1.57 -25.12 -0.54
CA VAL A 259 -1.59 -23.67 -0.86
C VAL A 259 -0.87 -23.29 -2.14
N ASN A 260 -0.10 -24.19 -2.77
CA ASN A 260 0.46 -23.97 -4.11
C ASN A 260 -0.41 -24.61 -5.22
N THR A 261 -1.47 -25.33 -4.86
CA THR A 261 -2.38 -25.91 -5.84
C THR A 261 -3.37 -24.83 -6.35
N PRO A 262 -3.50 -24.64 -7.68
CA PRO A 262 -4.43 -23.67 -8.24
C PRO A 262 -5.87 -23.97 -7.80
N SER A 263 -6.54 -22.97 -7.22
CA SER A 263 -7.90 -23.11 -6.70
C SER A 263 -8.84 -22.01 -7.21
N ARG A 264 -8.38 -20.76 -7.34
CA ARG A 264 -9.18 -19.67 -7.92
C ARG A 264 -9.41 -19.94 -9.40
N TRP A 265 -10.62 -20.40 -9.71
CA TRP A 265 -11.06 -20.79 -11.06
C TRP A 265 -10.10 -21.79 -11.76
N GLY A 266 -9.35 -22.56 -10.97
CA GLY A 266 -8.35 -23.50 -11.45
C GLY A 266 -7.09 -22.89 -12.10
N THR A 267 -6.85 -21.59 -11.97
CA THR A 267 -5.70 -20.92 -12.63
C THR A 267 -4.71 -20.25 -11.69
N GLN A 268 -5.12 -19.85 -10.48
CA GLN A 268 -4.24 -19.22 -9.49
C GLN A 268 -4.29 -19.96 -8.16
N ALA A 269 -3.12 -20.13 -7.55
CA ALA A 269 -2.99 -20.54 -6.15
C ALA A 269 -3.33 -19.35 -5.22
N PRO A 270 -3.81 -19.59 -4.00
CA PRO A 270 -4.07 -18.52 -3.04
C PRO A 270 -2.79 -17.74 -2.77
N PHE A 271 -2.80 -16.44 -3.06
CA PHE A 271 -1.70 -15.56 -2.66
C PHE A 271 -1.70 -15.51 -1.14
N SER A 272 -0.81 -16.29 -0.54
CA SER A 272 -0.75 -16.48 0.90
C SER A 272 0.59 -16.07 1.49
N ASN A 273 0.54 -15.52 2.70
CA ASN A 273 1.69 -15.13 3.49
C ASN A 273 1.59 -15.77 4.87
N ILE A 274 2.74 -16.14 5.43
CA ILE A 274 2.83 -16.54 6.84
C ILE A 274 3.96 -15.79 7.53
N THR A 275 3.74 -15.43 8.78
CA THR A 275 4.80 -14.95 9.67
C THR A 275 5.17 -16.04 10.65
N LEU A 276 6.48 -16.27 10.81
CA LEU A 276 7.04 -17.23 11.74
C LEU A 276 7.84 -16.47 12.80
N ASP A 277 7.55 -16.77 14.06
CA ASP A 277 8.09 -16.02 15.20
C ASP A 277 9.52 -16.44 15.55
N TRP A 278 9.94 -17.67 15.20
CA TRP A 278 11.24 -18.31 15.52
C TRP A 278 11.48 -18.60 17.01
N THR A 279 11.06 -17.68 17.87
CA THR A 279 11.00 -17.78 19.32
C THR A 279 9.59 -17.44 19.79
N VAL A 280 9.09 -18.13 20.81
CA VAL A 280 7.73 -17.90 21.31
C VAL A 280 7.60 -16.44 21.77
N PRO A 281 6.67 -15.65 21.21
CA PRO A 281 6.54 -14.24 21.56
C PRO A 281 6.21 -14.04 23.04
N PRO A 282 6.79 -13.04 23.73
CA PRO A 282 6.58 -12.82 25.17
C PRO A 282 5.11 -12.66 25.59
N ASP A 283 4.28 -12.08 24.72
CA ASP A 283 2.87 -11.82 24.98
C ASP A 283 1.98 -13.07 24.77
N LEU A 284 2.45 -14.09 24.04
CA LEU A 284 1.80 -15.41 23.95
C LEU A 284 2.39 -16.41 24.96
N ALA A 285 3.64 -16.24 25.36
CA ALA A 285 4.42 -17.18 26.16
C ALA A 285 3.67 -17.70 27.39
N GLU A 286 3.00 -16.81 28.13
CA GLU A 286 2.30 -17.16 29.38
C GLU A 286 0.83 -17.59 29.19
N GLN A 287 0.30 -17.52 27.97
CA GLN A 287 -1.08 -17.93 27.69
C GLN A 287 -1.16 -19.46 27.57
N ASN A 288 -2.28 -20.04 28.00
CA ASN A 288 -2.58 -21.45 27.78
C ASN A 288 -2.67 -21.72 26.27
N ALA A 289 -2.04 -22.79 25.83
CA ALA A 289 -2.13 -23.22 24.44
C ALA A 289 -3.54 -23.71 24.11
N ILE A 290 -3.94 -23.66 22.84
CA ILE A 290 -5.28 -24.04 22.40
C ILE A 290 -5.20 -25.16 21.36
N VAL A 291 -5.90 -26.26 21.59
CA VAL A 291 -6.06 -27.40 20.66
C VAL A 291 -7.50 -27.89 20.71
N GLY A 292 -8.12 -28.19 19.55
CA GLY A 292 -9.50 -28.67 19.51
C GLY A 292 -10.53 -27.68 20.05
N GLY A 293 -10.24 -26.38 19.97
CA GLY A 293 -11.08 -25.32 20.54
C GLY A 293 -11.06 -25.23 22.07
N LYS A 294 -10.10 -25.89 22.74
CA LYS A 294 -9.99 -25.93 24.21
C LYS A 294 -8.61 -25.50 24.67
N GLU A 295 -8.55 -24.85 25.82
CA GLU A 295 -7.30 -24.56 26.50
C GLU A 295 -6.65 -25.86 27.01
N MET A 296 -5.33 -25.93 26.85
CA MET A 296 -4.49 -27.01 27.35
C MET A 296 -3.94 -26.66 28.73
N ASP A 297 -3.46 -27.68 29.43
CA ASP A 297 -2.81 -27.56 30.76
C ASP A 297 -1.35 -27.06 30.68
N PHE A 298 -0.85 -26.78 29.47
CA PHE A 298 0.45 -26.20 29.19
C PHE A 298 0.33 -24.88 28.42
N LYS A 299 1.39 -24.08 28.48
CA LYS A 299 1.46 -22.75 27.86
C LYS A 299 2.23 -22.76 26.54
N TYR A 300 2.09 -21.70 25.74
CA TYR A 300 2.85 -21.58 24.48
C TYR A 300 4.37 -21.63 24.68
N LYS A 301 4.90 -21.04 25.77
CA LYS A 301 6.34 -21.10 26.08
C LYS A 301 6.88 -22.52 26.25
N ASP A 302 6.01 -23.45 26.66
CA ASP A 302 6.37 -24.85 26.88
C ASP A 302 6.49 -25.62 25.56
N CYS A 303 6.20 -25.01 24.40
CA CYS A 303 6.15 -25.66 23.08
C CYS A 303 7.35 -25.34 22.18
N LYS A 304 8.45 -24.79 22.71
CA LYS A 304 9.60 -24.35 21.90
C LYS A 304 10.21 -25.48 21.06
N HIS A 305 10.35 -26.67 21.65
CA HIS A 305 10.88 -27.83 20.95
C HIS A 305 10.02 -28.22 19.74
N GLU A 306 8.71 -28.21 19.92
CA GLU A 306 7.73 -28.53 18.87
C GLU A 306 7.69 -27.45 17.78
N MET A 307 7.84 -26.19 18.18
CA MET A 307 7.97 -25.06 17.27
C MET A 307 9.22 -25.17 16.39
N ASP A 308 10.34 -25.65 16.96
CA ASP A 308 11.56 -25.95 16.21
C ASP A 308 11.36 -27.09 15.21
N MET A 309 10.56 -28.11 15.56
CA MET A 309 10.20 -29.18 14.62
C MET A 309 9.32 -28.67 13.46
N VAL A 310 8.36 -27.78 13.73
CA VAL A 310 7.51 -27.15 12.69
C VAL A 310 8.37 -26.31 11.74
N ASN A 311 9.27 -25.50 12.28
CA ASN A 311 10.20 -24.68 11.48
C ASN A 311 11.11 -25.55 10.61
N LYS A 312 11.74 -26.58 11.20
CA LYS A 312 12.58 -27.53 10.47
C LYS A 312 11.82 -28.18 9.31
N ALA A 313 10.61 -28.68 9.58
CA ALA A 313 9.76 -29.32 8.58
C ALA A 313 9.40 -28.36 7.44
N PHE A 314 9.00 -27.13 7.77
CA PHE A 314 8.64 -26.11 6.79
C PHE A 314 9.82 -25.77 5.89
N ILE A 315 10.98 -25.47 6.47
CA ILE A 315 12.17 -25.06 5.74
C ILE A 315 12.68 -26.20 4.84
N GLU A 316 12.73 -27.44 5.32
CA GLU A 316 13.17 -28.58 4.50
C GLU A 316 12.28 -28.78 3.26
N VAL A 317 10.95 -28.65 3.41
CA VAL A 317 10.03 -28.77 2.27
C VAL A 317 10.24 -27.62 1.27
N MET A 318 10.45 -26.39 1.76
CA MET A 318 10.72 -25.23 0.91
C MET A 318 12.07 -25.33 0.18
N ILE A 319 13.12 -25.91 0.81
CA ILE A 319 14.44 -26.16 0.19
C ILE A 319 14.37 -27.24 -0.89
N HIS A 320 13.55 -28.28 -0.71
CA HIS A 320 13.38 -29.33 -1.70
C HIS A 320 12.67 -28.82 -2.96
N GLY A 321 11.66 -27.96 -2.79
CA GLY A 321 10.87 -27.43 -3.90
C GLY A 321 9.88 -28.46 -4.47
N ASP A 322 9.33 -28.15 -5.64
CA ASP A 322 8.43 -29.03 -6.40
C ASP A 322 9.18 -30.26 -6.96
N ALA A 323 8.42 -31.17 -7.58
CA ALA A 323 8.98 -32.39 -8.18
C ALA A 323 10.02 -32.14 -9.29
N ASN A 324 10.13 -30.92 -9.81
CA ASN A 324 11.08 -30.51 -10.84
C ASN A 324 12.16 -29.57 -10.29
N GLY A 325 12.24 -29.38 -8.96
CA GLY A 325 13.23 -28.51 -8.31
C GLY A 325 12.90 -27.01 -8.32
N ARG A 326 11.68 -26.61 -8.69
CA ARG A 326 11.20 -25.23 -8.57
C ARG A 326 10.95 -24.89 -7.10
N GLY A 327 11.36 -23.70 -6.66
CA GLY A 327 10.97 -23.21 -5.34
C GLY A 327 9.44 -23.05 -5.24
N PHE A 328 8.87 -23.41 -4.08
CA PHE A 328 7.47 -23.11 -3.80
C PHE A 328 7.27 -21.59 -3.67
N GLN A 329 6.17 -21.09 -4.23
CA GLN A 329 5.87 -19.66 -4.26
C GLN A 329 5.08 -19.21 -3.03
N TYR A 330 4.27 -20.13 -2.51
CA TYR A 330 3.39 -19.90 -1.37
C TYR A 330 3.59 -20.97 -0.27
N PRO A 331 3.17 -20.67 0.97
CA PRO A 331 2.94 -19.31 1.44
C PRO A 331 4.28 -18.56 1.42
N ILE A 332 4.27 -17.25 1.23
CA ILE A 332 5.48 -16.43 1.33
C ILE A 332 5.82 -16.32 2.83
N PRO A 333 6.95 -16.89 3.29
CA PRO A 333 7.32 -16.84 4.69
C PRO A 333 8.06 -15.54 5.03
N THR A 334 7.79 -15.03 6.22
CA THR A 334 8.51 -13.92 6.83
C THR A 334 9.02 -14.37 8.20
N TYR A 335 10.31 -14.24 8.44
CA TYR A 335 10.94 -14.54 9.72
C TYR A 335 11.34 -13.26 10.46
N SER A 336 11.07 -13.27 11.77
CA SER A 336 11.40 -12.17 12.67
C SER A 336 12.87 -12.25 13.13
N ILE A 337 13.65 -11.20 12.86
CA ILE A 337 15.01 -11.05 13.38
C ILE A 337 14.98 -10.10 14.58
N THR A 338 14.93 -10.69 15.78
CA THR A 338 14.88 -9.98 17.07
C THR A 338 16.27 -9.71 17.62
N LYS A 339 16.35 -8.83 18.63
CA LYS A 339 17.62 -8.50 19.33
C LYS A 339 18.26 -9.73 20.00
N ASP A 340 17.45 -10.70 20.39
CA ASP A 340 17.83 -11.96 21.01
C ASP A 340 17.86 -13.14 20.02
N PHE A 341 17.82 -12.88 18.71
CA PHE A 341 17.91 -13.93 17.70
C PHE A 341 19.21 -14.73 17.88
N ASP A 342 19.08 -16.06 18.04
CA ASP A 342 20.22 -16.95 18.19
C ASP A 342 20.92 -17.15 16.83
N TRP A 343 22.14 -16.61 16.70
CA TRP A 343 22.98 -16.76 15.50
C TRP A 343 23.91 -17.99 15.55
N ALA A 344 23.77 -18.87 16.55
CA ALA A 344 24.61 -20.07 16.67
C ALA A 344 24.44 -21.03 15.50
N GLU A 345 25.41 -21.92 15.30
CA GLU A 345 25.36 -22.95 14.25
C GLU A 345 24.43 -24.12 14.63
N THR A 346 23.14 -23.82 14.80
CA THR A 346 22.10 -24.83 15.00
C THR A 346 21.64 -25.42 13.66
N GLU A 347 21.03 -26.61 13.70
CA GLU A 347 20.49 -27.24 12.49
C GLU A 347 19.44 -26.35 11.80
N ASN A 348 18.54 -25.75 12.58
CA ASN A 348 17.48 -24.88 12.06
C ASN A 348 18.05 -23.58 11.46
N ASN A 349 19.05 -22.94 12.08
CA ASN A 349 19.72 -21.76 11.51
C ASN A 349 20.40 -22.10 10.18
N ARG A 350 21.13 -23.22 10.13
CA ARG A 350 21.74 -23.70 8.88
C ARG A 350 20.70 -23.85 7.78
N LEU A 351 19.56 -24.47 8.09
CA LEU A 351 18.47 -24.67 7.12
C LEU A 351 17.85 -23.33 6.68
N LEU A 352 17.52 -22.43 7.62
CA LEU A 352 16.94 -21.12 7.33
C LEU A 352 17.79 -20.33 6.31
N PHE A 353 19.10 -20.26 6.56
CA PHE A 353 20.01 -19.52 5.70
C PHE A 353 20.40 -20.29 4.42
N GLU A 354 20.32 -21.62 4.39
CA GLU A 354 20.42 -22.39 3.15
C GLU A 354 19.23 -22.12 2.22
N MET A 355 18.01 -22.08 2.76
CA MET A 355 16.80 -21.69 2.02
C MET A 355 16.94 -20.26 1.47
N THR A 356 17.49 -19.36 2.30
CA THR A 356 17.72 -17.97 1.94
C THR A 356 18.74 -17.86 0.80
N ALA A 357 19.88 -18.54 0.91
CA ALA A 357 20.91 -18.55 -0.12
C ALA A 357 20.39 -19.13 -1.44
N LYS A 358 19.66 -20.25 -1.38
CA LYS A 358 19.20 -21.00 -2.56
C LYS A 358 18.04 -20.31 -3.30
N TYR A 359 16.97 -19.96 -2.60
CA TYR A 359 15.74 -19.46 -3.23
C TYR A 359 15.39 -18.02 -2.85
N GLY A 360 16.26 -17.30 -2.11
CA GLY A 360 15.95 -15.94 -1.68
C GLY A 360 14.77 -15.83 -0.73
N THR A 361 14.34 -16.94 -0.15
CA THR A 361 13.21 -17.02 0.77
C THR A 361 13.79 -17.38 2.13
N PRO A 362 13.43 -16.70 3.22
CA PRO A 362 12.23 -15.89 3.44
C PRO A 362 12.46 -14.38 3.26
N TYR A 363 11.42 -13.61 3.53
CA TYR A 363 11.59 -12.21 3.96
C TYR A 363 12.05 -12.16 5.42
N PHE A 364 12.78 -11.10 5.76
CA PHE A 364 13.17 -10.81 7.13
C PHE A 364 12.52 -9.52 7.61
N SER A 365 11.93 -9.58 8.80
CA SER A 365 11.48 -8.42 9.56
C SER A 365 12.59 -8.01 10.53
N ASN A 366 13.09 -6.79 10.41
CA ASN A 366 14.15 -6.26 11.26
C ASN A 366 13.57 -5.68 12.55
N TYR A 367 13.83 -6.29 13.71
CA TYR A 367 13.47 -5.75 15.03
C TYR A 367 14.69 -5.35 15.87
N ILE A 368 15.91 -5.44 15.30
CA ILE A 368 17.13 -5.06 16.03
C ILE A 368 17.19 -3.54 16.14
N ASN A 369 17.03 -2.84 15.02
CA ASN A 369 17.24 -1.40 14.90
C ASN A 369 16.02 -0.62 14.41
N SER A 370 14.89 -1.28 14.18
CA SER A 370 13.65 -0.60 13.80
C SER A 370 12.85 -0.18 15.05
N ASP A 371 11.89 0.73 14.87
CA ASP A 371 10.95 1.11 15.93
C ASP A 371 9.82 0.07 16.15
N MET A 372 9.94 -1.15 15.61
CA MET A 372 8.91 -2.19 15.68
C MET A 372 9.19 -3.15 16.84
N GLU A 373 8.13 -3.63 17.48
CA GLU A 373 8.19 -4.76 18.42
C GLU A 373 7.50 -6.01 17.81
N PRO A 374 7.91 -7.24 18.18
CA PRO A 374 7.31 -8.48 17.65
C PRO A 374 5.77 -8.54 17.82
N SER A 375 5.24 -7.95 18.88
CA SER A 375 3.79 -7.83 19.12
C SER A 375 3.04 -7.00 18.07
N ASP A 376 3.73 -6.12 17.34
CA ASP A 376 3.13 -5.14 16.44
C ASP A 376 2.78 -5.75 15.07
N ILE A 377 3.42 -6.86 14.71
CA ILE A 377 3.39 -7.48 13.36
C ILE A 377 2.36 -8.60 13.23
N ARG A 378 1.56 -8.90 14.26
CA ARG A 378 0.45 -9.85 14.12
C ARG A 378 -0.65 -9.43 13.15
N SER A 379 -0.45 -8.36 12.39
CA SER A 379 -1.47 -7.69 11.62
C SER A 379 -1.37 -7.81 10.11
N MET A 380 -0.41 -8.59 9.59
CA MET A 380 0.09 -8.28 8.26
C MET A 380 -0.40 -9.21 7.18
N CYS A 381 -1.07 -8.63 6.18
CA CYS A 381 -0.89 -9.02 4.80
C CYS A 381 0.13 -8.07 4.14
N CYS A 382 1.18 -8.65 3.52
CA CYS A 382 2.16 -7.98 2.65
C CYS A 382 2.71 -6.60 3.10
N ARG A 383 3.40 -6.55 4.24
CA ARG A 383 4.37 -5.48 4.62
C ARG A 383 3.80 -4.24 5.34
N LEU A 384 2.56 -4.25 5.83
CA LEU A 384 1.99 -3.11 6.55
C LEU A 384 2.84 -2.75 7.81
N ARG A 385 2.93 -1.47 8.20
CA ARG A 385 3.49 -1.00 9.47
C ARG A 385 2.33 -0.31 10.17
N LEU A 386 2.21 -0.51 11.46
CA LEU A 386 1.00 -0.16 12.19
C LEU A 386 1.39 0.73 13.35
N ASP A 387 0.91 1.97 13.36
CA ASP A 387 0.93 2.74 14.60
C ASP A 387 -0.17 2.18 15.50
N LEU A 388 0.22 1.30 16.41
CA LEU A 388 -0.68 0.70 17.38
C LEU A 388 -1.43 1.74 18.22
N ARG A 389 -0.95 2.99 18.33
CA ARG A 389 -1.65 4.05 19.06
C ARG A 389 -2.96 4.42 18.37
N GLU A 390 -3.00 4.43 17.04
CA GLU A 390 -4.19 4.76 16.26
C GLU A 390 -5.22 3.63 16.27
N LEU A 391 -4.77 2.36 16.19
CA LEU A 391 -5.66 1.20 16.41
C LEU A 391 -6.25 1.23 17.82
N ARG A 392 -5.42 1.45 18.86
CA ARG A 392 -5.86 1.48 20.26
C ARG A 392 -6.95 2.52 20.52
N LYS A 393 -6.92 3.66 19.83
CA LYS A 393 -7.97 4.70 19.93
C LYS A 393 -9.32 4.23 19.37
N LYS A 394 -9.33 3.34 18.37
CA LYS A 394 -10.56 2.83 17.72
C LYS A 394 -11.06 1.49 18.27
N SER A 395 -10.17 0.56 18.58
CA SER A 395 -10.54 -0.81 18.96
C SER A 395 -10.90 -0.96 20.45
N GLY A 396 -10.63 0.06 21.28
CA GLY A 396 -11.08 0.10 22.68
C GLY A 396 -10.50 -0.99 23.60
N GLY A 397 -9.48 -1.74 23.16
CA GLY A 397 -8.91 -2.86 23.93
C GLY A 397 -7.52 -3.29 23.44
N PHE A 398 -6.76 -3.92 24.34
CA PHE A 398 -5.36 -4.32 24.14
C PHE A 398 -5.16 -5.61 23.31
N PHE A 399 -6.22 -6.36 23.02
CA PHE A 399 -6.11 -7.73 22.50
C PHE A 399 -6.95 -7.94 21.23
N GLY A 400 -6.35 -8.50 20.19
CA GLY A 400 -7.04 -9.03 19.00
C GLY A 400 -7.14 -8.10 17.78
N SER A 401 -6.92 -6.79 17.89
CA SER A 401 -7.00 -5.89 16.71
C SER A 401 -5.81 -6.02 15.75
N GLY A 402 -4.70 -6.61 16.20
CA GLY A 402 -3.55 -6.92 15.35
C GLY A 402 -3.92 -7.95 14.29
N GLU A 403 -4.37 -9.14 14.69
CA GLU A 403 -4.64 -10.32 13.83
C GLU A 403 -5.75 -10.19 12.77
N SER A 404 -6.31 -9.00 12.56
CA SER A 404 -7.46 -8.76 11.68
C SER A 404 -7.37 -7.40 10.98
N THR A 405 -6.16 -7.06 10.51
CA THR A 405 -5.94 -5.87 9.68
C THR A 405 -5.57 -6.23 8.26
N GLY A 406 -5.62 -5.23 7.39
CA GLY A 406 -5.38 -5.35 5.97
C GLY A 406 -5.68 -4.02 5.31
N SER A 407 -5.99 -4.04 4.02
CA SER A 407 -6.36 -2.85 3.29
C SER A 407 -7.65 -3.06 2.51
N VAL A 408 -8.54 -2.07 2.55
CA VAL A 408 -9.77 -2.07 1.73
C VAL A 408 -9.45 -1.77 0.26
N GLY A 409 -8.30 -1.15 -0.02
CA GLY A 409 -7.92 -0.72 -1.36
C GLY A 409 -6.59 0.03 -1.36
N VAL A 410 -5.90 -0.05 -2.48
CA VAL A 410 -4.66 0.69 -2.75
C VAL A 410 -4.89 1.63 -3.93
N VAL A 411 -4.40 2.86 -3.83
CA VAL A 411 -4.33 3.82 -4.93
C VAL A 411 -2.91 4.34 -5.07
N THR A 412 -2.32 4.22 -6.25
CA THR A 412 -0.95 4.71 -6.52
C THR A 412 -0.99 5.99 -7.34
N ILE A 413 -0.24 7.00 -6.88
CA ILE A 413 -0.12 8.29 -7.56
C ILE A 413 1.07 8.27 -8.54
N ASN A 414 0.87 8.81 -9.75
CA ASN A 414 1.89 8.93 -10.78
C ASN A 414 2.78 10.16 -10.54
N MET A 415 3.86 10.00 -9.77
CA MET A 415 4.75 11.11 -9.41
C MET A 415 5.52 11.71 -10.60
N PRO A 416 6.04 10.91 -11.56
CA PRO A 416 6.66 11.42 -12.78
C PRO A 416 5.76 12.38 -13.56
N ARG A 417 4.48 12.02 -13.70
CA ARG A 417 3.48 12.85 -14.38
C ARG A 417 3.28 14.20 -13.69
N ILE A 418 3.19 14.20 -12.36
CA ILE A 418 3.03 15.43 -11.59
C ILE A 418 4.26 16.33 -11.76
N ALA A 419 5.46 15.77 -11.62
CA ALA A 419 6.71 16.50 -11.76
C ALA A 419 6.92 17.07 -13.17
N TYR A 420 6.59 16.31 -14.21
CA TYR A 420 6.68 16.75 -15.60
C TYR A 420 5.76 17.95 -15.89
N LEU A 421 4.54 17.95 -15.33
CA LEU A 421 3.56 19.01 -15.56
C LEU A 421 3.72 20.23 -14.67
N ALA A 422 4.50 20.12 -13.59
CA ALA A 422 4.67 21.19 -12.62
C ALA A 422 5.66 22.24 -13.10
N GLU A 423 5.30 23.52 -12.92
CA GLU A 423 6.20 24.64 -13.27
C GLU A 423 7.35 24.78 -12.26
N ASN A 424 7.06 24.51 -11.00
CA ASN A 424 7.96 24.62 -9.86
C ASN A 424 7.49 23.69 -8.72
N GLU A 425 8.26 23.64 -7.64
CA GLU A 425 7.98 22.77 -6.49
C GLU A 425 6.63 23.07 -5.81
N ALA A 426 6.21 24.34 -5.73
CA ALA A 426 4.91 24.68 -5.14
C ALA A 426 3.73 24.17 -5.99
N ASP A 427 3.84 24.24 -7.32
CA ASP A 427 2.84 23.66 -8.22
C ASP A 427 2.83 22.13 -8.17
N PHE A 428 3.99 21.50 -7.94
CA PHE A 428 4.07 20.04 -7.69
C PHE A 428 3.23 19.64 -6.48
N TYR A 429 3.41 20.29 -5.32
CA TYR A 429 2.64 19.96 -4.12
C TYR A 429 1.15 20.21 -4.29
N LYS A 430 0.76 21.30 -4.96
CA LYS A 430 -0.66 21.57 -5.27
C LYS A 430 -1.29 20.46 -6.12
N ARG A 431 -0.56 19.94 -7.11
CA ARG A 431 -1.03 18.83 -7.96
C ARG A 431 -1.05 17.51 -7.20
N LEU A 432 -0.05 17.27 -6.36
CA LEU A 432 0.01 16.11 -5.47
C LEU A 432 -1.20 16.10 -4.53
N ASP A 433 -1.50 17.23 -3.88
CA ASP A 433 -2.65 17.37 -2.99
C ASP A 433 -3.95 17.04 -3.70
N LYS A 434 -4.15 17.56 -4.91
CA LYS A 434 -5.34 17.21 -5.72
C LYS A 434 -5.43 15.70 -5.96
N MET A 435 -4.32 15.04 -6.32
CA MET A 435 -4.33 13.60 -6.56
C MET A 435 -4.54 12.79 -5.27
N MET A 436 -4.00 13.27 -4.15
CA MET A 436 -4.23 12.66 -2.83
C MET A 436 -5.69 12.80 -2.40
N ASP A 437 -6.34 13.94 -2.64
CA ASP A 437 -7.75 14.17 -2.33
C ASP A 437 -8.64 13.19 -3.11
N ILE A 438 -8.38 13.04 -4.41
CA ILE A 438 -9.09 12.09 -5.28
C ILE A 438 -8.85 10.65 -4.81
N ALA A 439 -7.60 10.29 -4.50
CA ALA A 439 -7.25 8.96 -4.00
C ALA A 439 -7.97 8.65 -2.68
N ALA A 440 -7.91 9.55 -1.69
CA ALA A 440 -8.56 9.38 -0.40
C ALA A 440 -10.08 9.26 -0.52
N ARG A 441 -10.69 10.09 -1.37
CA ARG A 441 -12.13 10.06 -1.68
C ARG A 441 -12.54 8.75 -2.35
N SER A 442 -11.76 8.25 -3.31
CA SER A 442 -12.02 6.95 -3.95
C SER A 442 -11.99 5.78 -2.96
N LEU A 443 -11.02 5.78 -2.04
CA LEU A 443 -10.90 4.76 -1.00
C LEU A 443 -12.06 4.83 -0.01
N LYS A 444 -12.54 6.03 0.34
CA LYS A 444 -13.74 6.21 1.17
C LYS A 444 -14.99 5.66 0.49
N VAL A 445 -15.17 5.95 -0.79
CA VAL A 445 -16.29 5.40 -1.60
C VAL A 445 -16.21 3.88 -1.61
N LYS A 446 -15.03 3.30 -1.92
CA LYS A 446 -14.82 1.86 -1.93
C LYS A 446 -15.19 1.24 -0.58
N ARG A 447 -14.65 1.76 0.53
CA ARG A 447 -14.96 1.30 1.89
C ARG A 447 -16.45 1.31 2.17
N THR A 448 -17.13 2.40 1.82
CA THR A 448 -18.58 2.54 2.04
C THR A 448 -19.37 1.47 1.29
N ILE A 449 -19.05 1.25 0.02
CA ILE A 449 -19.72 0.24 -0.82
C ILE A 449 -19.47 -1.17 -0.30
N ILE A 450 -18.21 -1.56 -0.06
CA ILE A 450 -17.93 -2.92 0.40
C ILE A 450 -18.47 -3.16 1.82
N THR A 451 -18.51 -2.15 2.69
CA THR A 451 -19.13 -2.28 4.02
C THR A 451 -20.63 -2.52 3.91
N LYS A 452 -21.30 -1.81 2.99
CA LYS A 452 -22.71 -2.05 2.70
C LYS A 452 -22.93 -3.49 2.21
N LEU A 453 -22.15 -3.95 1.23
CA LEU A 453 -22.25 -5.30 0.67
C LEU A 453 -21.94 -6.40 1.71
N LEU A 454 -20.99 -6.15 2.62
CA LEU A 454 -20.70 -7.02 3.76
C LEU A 454 -21.94 -7.19 4.66
N ASN A 455 -22.60 -6.08 4.99
CA ASN A 455 -23.79 -6.07 5.84
C ASN A 455 -25.02 -6.69 5.12
N GLU A 456 -25.09 -6.60 3.80
CA GLU A 456 -26.12 -7.25 2.97
C GLU A 456 -25.84 -8.75 2.74
N GLY A 457 -24.68 -9.26 3.18
CA GLY A 457 -24.36 -10.68 3.17
C GLY A 457 -23.59 -11.17 1.94
N LEU A 458 -23.00 -10.27 1.14
CA LEU A 458 -22.21 -10.66 -0.05
C LEU A 458 -20.91 -11.40 0.31
N TYR A 459 -20.33 -11.12 1.48
CA TYR A 459 -19.08 -11.73 1.96
C TYR A 459 -19.33 -12.53 3.25
N PRO A 460 -20.02 -13.67 3.17
CA PRO A 460 -20.45 -14.41 4.35
C PRO A 460 -19.28 -14.87 5.24
N TYR A 461 -18.18 -15.34 4.64
CA TYR A 461 -17.03 -15.81 5.42
C TYR A 461 -16.24 -14.66 6.01
N THR A 462 -16.01 -13.59 5.25
CA THR A 462 -15.41 -12.35 5.76
C THR A 462 -16.23 -11.78 6.91
N ARG A 463 -17.56 -11.75 6.81
CA ARG A 463 -18.42 -11.30 7.92
C ARG A 463 -18.25 -12.16 9.17
N ARG A 464 -18.04 -13.47 8.99
CA ARG A 464 -17.91 -14.43 10.10
C ARG A 464 -16.56 -14.35 10.83
N TYR A 465 -15.46 -14.20 10.09
CA TYR A 465 -14.10 -14.23 10.64
C TYR A 465 -13.50 -12.85 10.86
N LEU A 466 -13.88 -11.85 10.05
CA LEU A 466 -13.39 -10.48 10.20
C LEU A 466 -14.39 -9.56 10.92
N GLY A 467 -15.70 -9.75 10.67
CA GLY A 467 -16.75 -8.93 11.28
C GLY A 467 -16.92 -7.56 10.61
N THR A 468 -15.93 -6.67 10.71
CA THR A 468 -15.97 -5.31 10.16
C THR A 468 -14.64 -4.91 9.51
N PHE A 469 -14.67 -3.82 8.72
CA PHE A 469 -13.47 -3.26 8.10
C PHE A 469 -12.81 -2.14 8.95
N ASP A 470 -13.21 -1.96 10.21
CA ASP A 470 -12.82 -0.80 11.03
C ASP A 470 -11.30 -0.75 11.28
N ASN A 471 -10.66 -1.91 11.35
CA ASN A 471 -9.22 -2.07 11.52
C ASN A 471 -8.45 -2.17 10.19
N HIS A 472 -9.14 -2.10 9.04
CA HIS A 472 -8.49 -2.09 7.73
C HIS A 472 -8.09 -0.68 7.32
N PHE A 473 -6.97 -0.56 6.63
CA PHE A 473 -6.47 0.70 6.11
C PHE A 473 -7.02 1.03 4.72
N SER A 474 -6.96 2.30 4.39
CA SER A 474 -7.14 2.86 3.06
C SER A 474 -5.77 3.34 2.58
N THR A 475 -5.20 2.65 1.59
CA THR A 475 -3.77 2.78 1.28
C THR A 475 -3.54 3.68 0.09
N ILE A 476 -2.70 4.69 0.29
CA ILE A 476 -2.20 5.56 -0.77
C ILE A 476 -0.72 5.26 -0.96
N GLY A 477 -0.33 4.93 -2.17
CA GLY A 477 1.05 4.70 -2.55
C GLY A 477 1.51 5.66 -3.63
N LEU A 478 2.79 5.57 -3.95
CA LEU A 478 3.42 6.39 -4.98
C LEU A 478 4.31 5.52 -5.87
N LEU A 479 4.63 6.04 -7.05
CA LEU A 479 5.52 5.39 -8.02
C LEU A 479 6.42 6.43 -8.67
N GLY A 480 7.69 6.06 -8.91
CA GLY A 480 8.56 6.77 -9.85
C GLY A 480 9.20 8.03 -9.29
N MET A 481 9.55 8.10 -8.00
CA MET A 481 10.25 9.29 -7.47
C MET A 481 11.59 9.54 -8.13
N ASN A 482 12.26 8.47 -8.61
CA ASN A 482 13.46 8.60 -9.41
C ASN A 482 13.22 9.44 -10.67
N GLU A 483 12.19 9.09 -11.47
CA GLU A 483 11.85 9.82 -12.68
C GLU A 483 11.13 11.14 -12.39
N ALA A 484 10.45 11.27 -11.26
CA ALA A 484 9.92 12.55 -10.80
C ALA A 484 11.05 13.59 -10.66
N GLY A 485 12.18 13.20 -10.05
CA GLY A 485 13.34 14.09 -9.94
C GLY A 485 13.98 14.47 -11.28
N LEU A 486 13.98 13.56 -12.26
CA LEU A 486 14.48 13.82 -13.62
C LEU A 486 13.55 14.77 -14.40
N ASN A 487 12.23 14.59 -14.26
CA ASN A 487 11.23 15.37 -14.96
C ASN A 487 11.00 16.76 -14.33
N ALA A 488 11.18 16.91 -13.02
CA ALA A 488 11.04 18.17 -12.32
C ALA A 488 12.03 19.22 -12.84
N SER A 489 11.51 20.31 -13.41
CA SER A 489 12.30 21.36 -14.07
C SER A 489 13.29 22.06 -13.13
N TRP A 490 12.96 22.14 -11.84
CA TRP A 490 13.78 22.75 -10.79
C TRP A 490 14.81 21.78 -10.17
N LEU A 491 14.65 20.46 -10.40
CA LEU A 491 15.51 19.44 -9.79
C LEU A 491 16.47 18.83 -10.80
N ARG A 492 15.97 18.27 -11.92
CA ARG A 492 16.77 17.63 -12.99
C ARG A 492 17.84 16.67 -12.45
N ALA A 493 17.47 15.80 -11.52
CA ALA A 493 18.35 14.76 -10.97
C ALA A 493 17.56 13.54 -10.51
N ASP A 494 18.18 12.38 -10.66
CA ASP A 494 17.66 11.10 -10.20
C ASP A 494 17.91 10.85 -8.70
N MET A 495 17.47 9.70 -8.19
CA MET A 495 17.56 9.31 -6.76
C MET A 495 19.01 9.11 -6.26
N THR A 496 20.00 9.10 -7.15
CA THR A 496 21.42 8.99 -6.78
C THR A 496 21.96 10.28 -6.18
N HIS A 497 21.28 11.41 -6.41
CA HIS A 497 21.67 12.72 -5.94
C HIS A 497 20.97 13.09 -4.62
N LYS A 498 21.74 13.65 -3.67
CA LYS A 498 21.23 14.09 -2.36
C LYS A 498 20.04 15.04 -2.44
N ARG A 499 20.00 15.93 -3.44
CA ARG A 499 18.88 16.86 -3.65
C ARG A 499 17.56 16.14 -3.94
N THR A 500 17.60 15.07 -4.72
CA THR A 500 16.41 14.27 -5.05
C THR A 500 16.01 13.37 -3.89
N GLN A 501 16.99 12.87 -3.13
CA GLN A 501 16.73 12.15 -1.88
C GLN A 501 16.02 13.06 -0.86
N GLN A 502 16.49 14.30 -0.70
CA GLN A 502 15.86 15.28 0.20
C GLN A 502 14.44 15.63 -0.26
N PHE A 503 14.26 15.99 -1.54
CA PHE A 503 12.94 16.23 -2.11
C PHE A 503 11.99 15.04 -1.89
N THR A 504 12.49 13.81 -2.03
CA THR A 504 11.69 12.60 -1.80
C THR A 504 11.27 12.45 -0.34
N LYS A 505 12.15 12.74 0.62
CA LYS A 505 11.80 12.75 2.04
C LYS A 505 10.71 13.78 2.34
N ASP A 506 10.84 14.97 1.77
CA ASP A 506 9.88 16.06 1.96
C ASP A 506 8.51 15.68 1.40
N VAL A 507 8.47 15.07 0.21
CA VAL A 507 7.25 14.51 -0.39
C VAL A 507 6.64 13.41 0.48
N LEU A 508 7.42 12.45 0.96
CA LEU A 508 6.93 11.37 1.84
C LEU A 508 6.35 11.93 3.14
N ASN A 509 7.01 12.91 3.75
CA ASN A 509 6.52 13.57 4.97
C ASN A 509 5.23 14.37 4.70
N HIS A 510 5.18 15.13 3.61
CA HIS A 510 3.96 15.84 3.17
C HIS A 510 2.80 14.87 2.98
N MET A 511 3.03 13.75 2.29
CA MET A 511 2.00 12.72 2.13
C MET A 511 1.52 12.19 3.48
N ARG A 512 2.42 11.90 4.43
CA ARG A 512 2.02 11.45 5.78
C ARG A 512 1.16 12.46 6.52
N GLU A 513 1.47 13.75 6.43
CA GLU A 513 0.67 14.83 7.01
C GLU A 513 -0.74 14.83 6.40
N ARG A 514 -0.85 14.77 5.07
CA ARG A 514 -2.15 14.66 4.37
C ARG A 514 -2.94 13.41 4.76
N LEU A 515 -2.27 12.26 4.96
CA LEU A 515 -2.94 11.05 5.45
C LEU A 515 -3.55 11.28 6.83
N SER A 516 -2.83 11.96 7.74
CA SER A 516 -3.37 12.33 9.06
C SER A 516 -4.64 13.16 8.93
N ASP A 517 -4.65 14.16 8.04
CA ASP A 517 -5.84 14.98 7.77
C ASP A 517 -7.02 14.13 7.31
N TYR A 518 -6.79 13.17 6.41
CA TYR A 518 -7.85 12.27 5.93
C TYR A 518 -8.37 11.33 7.01
N GLN A 519 -7.53 10.89 7.94
CA GLN A 519 -7.99 10.08 9.07
C GLN A 519 -8.95 10.87 9.95
N GLU A 520 -8.65 12.15 10.23
CA GLU A 520 -9.54 13.03 10.97
C GLU A 520 -10.82 13.33 10.18
N GLN A 521 -10.70 13.63 8.89
CA GLN A 521 -11.82 14.00 8.02
C GLN A 521 -12.82 12.85 7.81
N TYR A 522 -12.33 11.66 7.51
CA TYR A 522 -13.18 10.52 7.14
C TYR A 522 -13.46 9.55 8.28
N GLY A 523 -12.71 9.65 9.38
CA GLY A 523 -12.79 8.71 10.49
C GLY A 523 -12.29 7.31 10.14
N ASP A 524 -11.49 7.15 9.08
CA ASP A 524 -10.94 5.88 8.60
C ASP A 524 -9.42 5.82 8.81
N LEU A 525 -8.82 4.62 8.80
CA LEU A 525 -7.37 4.48 8.88
C LEU A 525 -6.75 4.66 7.50
N TYR A 526 -5.67 5.44 7.39
CA TYR A 526 -4.95 5.68 6.15
C TYR A 526 -3.45 5.39 6.33
N ASN A 527 -2.80 4.84 5.31
CA ASN A 527 -1.38 4.49 5.33
C ASN A 527 -0.68 4.79 4.00
N LEU A 528 0.62 5.00 4.08
CA LEU A 528 1.51 5.26 2.96
C LEU A 528 2.27 3.98 2.59
N GLU A 529 2.20 3.57 1.32
CA GLU A 529 2.83 2.35 0.81
C GLU A 529 3.87 2.61 -0.29
N ALA A 530 4.98 1.89 -0.23
CA ALA A 530 5.92 1.77 -1.34
C ALA A 530 5.38 0.75 -2.35
N THR A 531 4.54 1.22 -3.29
CA THR A 531 3.78 0.34 -4.19
C THR A 531 4.70 -0.65 -4.92
N PRO A 532 4.44 -1.98 -4.83
CA PRO A 532 5.23 -3.00 -5.55
C PRO A 532 5.14 -2.87 -7.07
N ALA A 533 4.07 -2.29 -7.60
CA ALA A 533 3.93 -1.80 -8.98
C ALA A 533 4.33 -2.80 -10.09
N GLU A 534 3.88 -4.07 -9.99
CA GLU A 534 4.17 -5.10 -11.00
C GLU A 534 3.70 -4.69 -12.39
N SER A 535 2.42 -4.35 -12.54
CA SER A 535 1.84 -3.84 -13.78
C SER A 535 1.80 -2.30 -13.83
N THR A 536 1.64 -1.66 -12.67
CA THR A 536 1.47 -0.21 -12.55
C THR A 536 2.68 0.54 -13.10
N ALA A 537 3.90 0.03 -12.89
CA ALA A 537 5.14 0.62 -13.41
C ALA A 537 5.14 0.75 -14.93
N TYR A 538 4.78 -0.33 -15.63
CA TYR A 538 4.68 -0.36 -17.09
C TYR A 538 3.49 0.46 -17.60
N ARG A 539 2.31 0.28 -16.98
CA ARG A 539 1.07 0.95 -17.40
C ARG A 539 1.23 2.47 -17.39
N LEU A 540 1.65 3.04 -16.27
CA LEU A 540 1.75 4.49 -16.14
C LEU A 540 2.78 5.07 -17.11
N ALA A 541 3.98 4.48 -17.18
CA ALA A 541 5.02 4.91 -18.11
C ALA A 541 4.60 4.79 -19.59
N LYS A 542 3.86 3.74 -19.96
CA LYS A 542 3.37 3.55 -21.33
C LYS A 542 2.37 4.61 -21.75
N HIS A 543 1.41 4.92 -20.88
CA HIS A 543 0.42 5.96 -21.14
C HIS A 543 1.06 7.35 -21.15
N ASP A 544 2.03 7.59 -20.28
CA ASP A 544 2.77 8.84 -20.22
C ASP A 544 3.59 9.08 -21.47
N ARG A 545 4.39 8.11 -21.91
CA ARG A 545 5.19 8.24 -23.13
C ARG A 545 4.33 8.43 -24.39
N ALA A 546 3.16 7.79 -24.44
CA ALA A 546 2.24 7.97 -25.55
C ALA A 546 1.63 9.37 -25.61
N ARG A 547 1.41 10.03 -24.46
CA ARG A 547 0.80 11.36 -24.36
C ARG A 547 1.83 12.49 -24.39
N TYR A 548 3.00 12.27 -23.80
CA TYR A 548 4.13 13.20 -23.70
C TYR A 548 5.41 12.51 -24.17
N PRO A 549 5.74 12.58 -25.47
CA PRO A 549 6.88 11.86 -26.03
C PRO A 549 8.24 12.23 -25.41
N ASP A 550 8.35 13.40 -24.80
CA ASP A 550 9.54 13.96 -24.14
C ASP A 550 9.60 13.69 -22.63
N ILE A 551 8.58 13.05 -22.03
CA ILE A 551 8.64 12.66 -20.62
C ILE A 551 9.72 11.60 -20.40
N ILE A 552 10.50 11.78 -19.33
CA ILE A 552 11.58 10.85 -18.99
C ILE A 552 10.99 9.66 -18.23
N THR A 553 11.25 8.46 -18.73
CA THR A 553 10.99 7.17 -18.07
C THR A 553 12.30 6.53 -17.64
N ALA A 554 12.25 5.44 -16.85
CA ALA A 554 13.46 4.75 -16.39
C ALA A 554 14.22 4.07 -17.56
N SER A 555 13.49 3.52 -18.52
CA SER A 555 14.07 2.88 -19.69
C SER A 555 14.55 3.89 -20.73
N LYS A 556 15.44 3.43 -21.62
CA LYS A 556 15.80 4.17 -22.84
C LYS A 556 14.57 4.39 -23.76
N PRO A 557 14.59 5.41 -24.65
CA PRO A 557 13.43 5.76 -25.49
C PRO A 557 12.94 4.65 -26.42
N ASP A 558 13.84 3.80 -26.91
CA ASP A 558 13.60 2.68 -27.82
C ASP A 558 13.22 1.37 -27.11
N ALA A 559 13.33 1.33 -25.78
CA ALA A 559 13.00 0.19 -24.95
C ALA A 559 11.58 0.27 -24.36
N ALA A 560 11.07 -0.81 -23.77
CA ALA A 560 9.74 -0.82 -23.19
C ALA A 560 9.62 0.12 -21.95
N PRO A 561 8.62 1.03 -21.92
CA PRO A 561 7.92 1.49 -20.75
C PRO A 561 8.25 1.12 -19.31
N TYR A 562 9.02 1.82 -18.47
CA TYR A 562 8.76 1.66 -17.03
C TYR A 562 9.17 2.84 -16.17
N TYR A 563 8.56 2.93 -14.99
CA TYR A 563 9.00 3.77 -13.89
C TYR A 563 9.61 2.92 -12.79
N THR A 564 10.59 3.49 -12.10
CA THR A 564 11.22 2.88 -10.94
C THR A 564 10.20 2.73 -9.82
N ASN A 565 10.19 1.57 -9.17
CA ASN A 565 9.26 1.29 -8.07
C ASN A 565 9.37 2.35 -6.96
N SER A 566 8.22 2.86 -6.51
CA SER A 566 8.09 3.75 -5.37
C SER A 566 9.15 4.86 -5.30
N SER A 567 10.04 4.79 -4.31
CA SER A 567 11.21 5.66 -4.11
C SER A 567 12.53 4.90 -4.16
N HIS A 568 12.57 3.81 -4.92
CA HIS A 568 13.78 3.01 -5.08
C HIS A 568 14.83 3.77 -5.93
N LEU A 569 16.07 3.29 -5.86
CA LEU A 569 17.15 3.73 -6.72
C LEU A 569 16.93 3.23 -8.16
N PRO A 570 17.51 3.89 -9.18
CA PRO A 570 17.59 3.34 -10.52
C PRO A 570 18.17 1.93 -10.49
N VAL A 571 17.58 1.01 -11.25
CA VAL A 571 17.93 -0.42 -11.16
C VAL A 571 19.37 -0.73 -11.57
N GLY A 572 20.02 0.14 -12.35
CA GLY A 572 21.42 0.01 -12.79
C GLY A 572 22.40 0.93 -12.04
N PHE A 573 22.07 1.42 -10.85
CA PHE A 573 22.88 2.45 -10.16
C PHE A 573 24.22 1.95 -9.62
N THR A 574 24.22 0.92 -8.77
CA THR A 574 25.44 0.44 -8.08
C THR A 574 25.37 -1.06 -7.87
N GLU A 575 26.53 -1.70 -7.88
CA GLU A 575 26.73 -3.10 -7.50
C GLU A 575 27.07 -3.24 -6.00
N ASP A 576 27.30 -2.13 -5.29
CA ASP A 576 27.56 -2.13 -3.84
C ASP A 576 26.24 -2.07 -3.05
N ILE A 577 25.89 -3.18 -2.39
CA ILE A 577 24.66 -3.26 -1.60
C ILE A 577 24.62 -2.23 -0.46
N PHE A 578 25.75 -1.91 0.15
CA PHE A 578 25.80 -1.01 1.29
C PHE A 578 25.65 0.46 0.85
N GLU A 579 26.15 0.80 -0.34
CA GLU A 579 25.88 2.11 -0.94
C GLU A 579 24.39 2.29 -1.26
N ALA A 580 23.73 1.24 -1.75
CA ALA A 580 22.29 1.27 -1.96
C ALA A 580 21.49 1.37 -0.64
N LEU A 581 21.89 0.60 0.39
CA LEU A 581 21.27 0.63 1.71
C LEU A 581 21.46 1.98 2.41
N ASP A 582 22.64 2.59 2.35
CA ASP A 582 22.93 3.90 2.93
C ASP A 582 21.99 5.00 2.42
N ILE A 583 21.50 4.88 1.17
CA ILE A 583 20.52 5.80 0.60
C ILE A 583 19.08 5.39 0.92
N GLN A 584 18.78 4.09 0.82
CA GLN A 584 17.40 3.60 0.93
C GLN A 584 16.91 3.54 2.38
N ASP A 585 17.77 3.33 3.38
CA ASP A 585 17.37 3.13 4.78
C ASP A 585 16.46 4.25 5.30
N GLU A 586 16.90 5.49 5.13
CA GLU A 586 16.14 6.68 5.57
C GLU A 586 14.84 6.88 4.80
N LEU A 587 14.76 6.47 3.53
CA LEU A 587 13.53 6.58 2.73
C LEU A 587 12.51 5.51 3.11
N GLN A 588 12.97 4.27 3.28
CA GLN A 588 12.09 3.13 3.57
C GLN A 588 11.42 3.26 4.94
N THR A 589 12.07 3.90 5.92
CA THR A 589 11.51 4.15 7.25
C THR A 589 10.40 5.20 7.28
N LEU A 590 10.28 6.04 6.25
CA LEU A 590 9.22 7.05 6.13
C LEU A 590 7.89 6.45 5.68
N TYR A 591 7.89 5.29 5.04
CA TYR A 591 6.65 4.59 4.74
C TYR A 591 6.00 4.11 6.04
N THR A 592 4.71 4.42 6.20
CA THR A 592 3.94 3.90 7.33
C THR A 592 3.46 2.49 7.06
N SER A 593 3.73 1.91 5.89
CA SER A 593 3.42 0.53 5.51
C SER A 593 4.06 0.14 4.19
N GLY A 594 4.04 -1.14 3.85
CA GLY A 594 4.20 -1.58 2.47
C GLY A 594 5.61 -1.39 1.91
N THR A 595 6.68 -1.51 2.70
CA THR A 595 8.07 -1.27 2.27
C THR A 595 8.92 -2.53 2.35
N VAL A 596 9.88 -2.69 1.42
CA VAL A 596 10.93 -3.71 1.49
C VAL A 596 12.15 -3.33 0.65
N PHE A 597 13.33 -3.64 1.17
CA PHE A 597 14.57 -3.61 0.39
C PHE A 597 14.86 -4.99 -0.24
N HIS A 598 15.05 -5.02 -1.56
CA HIS A 598 15.40 -6.24 -2.30
C HIS A 598 16.89 -6.25 -2.63
N ALA A 599 17.64 -7.15 -1.99
CA ALA A 599 19.04 -7.39 -2.35
C ALA A 599 19.11 -8.36 -3.54
N PHE A 600 19.13 -7.84 -4.78
CA PHE A 600 19.21 -8.67 -6.00
C PHE A 600 20.65 -9.19 -6.21
N LEU A 601 20.88 -10.49 -6.02
CA LEU A 601 22.24 -11.07 -5.89
C LEU A 601 22.80 -11.71 -7.17
N GLY A 602 22.04 -11.71 -8.27
CA GLY A 602 22.42 -12.39 -9.52
C GLY A 602 22.32 -13.90 -9.43
N GLU A 603 23.03 -14.53 -8.51
CA GLU A 603 22.97 -15.98 -8.29
C GLU A 603 22.92 -16.35 -6.80
N LYS A 604 22.86 -17.66 -6.53
CA LYS A 604 22.87 -18.20 -5.16
C LYS A 604 24.18 -17.82 -4.46
N LEU A 605 24.09 -17.41 -3.19
CA LEU A 605 25.26 -17.19 -2.34
C LEU A 605 26.05 -18.50 -2.11
N PRO A 606 27.38 -18.45 -1.89
CA PRO A 606 28.23 -19.65 -1.83
C PRO A 606 27.76 -20.68 -0.80
N ASP A 607 27.35 -20.22 0.37
CA ASP A 607 26.82 -21.07 1.43
C ASP A 607 25.84 -20.31 2.34
N TRP A 608 25.23 -21.05 3.25
CA TRP A 608 24.34 -20.51 4.27
C TRP A 608 25.05 -19.54 5.23
N ARG A 609 26.37 -19.64 5.44
CA ARG A 609 27.12 -18.73 6.33
C ARG A 609 27.23 -17.34 5.72
N ALA A 610 27.46 -17.25 4.41
CA ALA A 610 27.46 -15.99 3.68
C ALA A 610 26.08 -15.31 3.75
N ALA A 611 24.99 -16.09 3.59
CA ALA A 611 23.64 -15.57 3.75
C ALA A 611 23.36 -15.08 5.18
N ALA A 612 23.71 -15.87 6.20
CA ALA A 612 23.56 -15.48 7.61
C ALA A 612 24.34 -14.20 7.93
N ALA A 613 25.60 -14.11 7.50
CA ALA A 613 26.45 -12.95 7.72
C ALA A 613 25.88 -11.68 7.06
N LEU A 614 25.38 -11.78 5.83
CA LEU A 614 24.77 -10.64 5.14
C LEU A 614 23.46 -10.20 5.83
N VAL A 615 22.57 -11.14 6.16
CA VAL A 615 21.31 -10.84 6.86
C VAL A 615 21.57 -10.17 8.20
N ARG A 616 22.54 -10.70 8.97
CA ARG A 616 22.97 -10.12 10.24
C ARG A 616 23.52 -8.71 10.07
N LYS A 617 24.43 -8.53 9.10
CA LYS A 617 25.08 -7.24 8.84
C LYS A 617 24.07 -6.17 8.44
N ILE A 618 23.04 -6.53 7.66
CA ILE A 618 21.93 -5.62 7.34
C ILE A 618 21.13 -5.27 8.60
N ALA A 619 20.69 -6.28 9.36
CA ALA A 619 19.87 -6.06 10.57
C ALA A 619 20.57 -5.19 11.62
N GLU A 620 21.87 -5.42 11.85
CA GLU A 620 22.66 -4.74 12.89
C GLU A 620 23.07 -3.31 12.50
N ASN A 621 23.10 -2.95 11.21
CA ASN A 621 23.57 -1.62 10.76
C ASN A 621 22.47 -0.70 10.22
N TYR A 622 21.34 -1.24 9.77
CA TYR A 622 20.27 -0.48 9.11
C TYR A 622 18.95 -0.58 9.88
N THR A 623 18.08 0.43 9.71
CA THR A 623 16.82 0.60 10.45
C THR A 623 15.58 0.16 9.66
N LEU A 624 15.73 -0.07 8.36
CA LEU A 624 14.67 -0.48 7.45
C LEU A 624 13.92 -1.73 7.97
N PRO A 625 12.58 -1.74 7.86
CA PRO A 625 11.75 -2.72 8.55
C PRO A 625 11.76 -4.10 7.88
N TYR A 626 11.90 -4.17 6.56
CA TYR A 626 11.83 -5.41 5.80
C TYR A 626 12.91 -5.47 4.73
N TYR A 627 13.56 -6.62 4.62
CA TYR A 627 14.52 -6.92 3.56
C TYR A 627 14.47 -8.38 3.16
N THR A 628 14.99 -8.67 1.97
CA THR A 628 15.10 -10.03 1.44
C THR A 628 16.31 -10.14 0.54
N LEU A 629 16.94 -11.32 0.53
CA LEU A 629 17.90 -11.69 -0.50
C LEU A 629 17.13 -12.19 -1.73
N SER A 630 17.57 -11.83 -2.93
CA SER A 630 16.88 -12.12 -4.19
C SER A 630 17.86 -12.63 -5.26
N PRO A 631 18.40 -13.86 -5.11
CA PRO A 631 19.15 -14.53 -6.17
C PRO A 631 18.26 -14.81 -7.39
N THR A 632 18.86 -14.87 -8.58
CA THR A 632 18.24 -15.47 -9.77
C THR A 632 18.69 -16.92 -9.85
N TYR A 633 17.79 -17.80 -10.27
CA TYR A 633 18.08 -19.21 -10.49
C TYR A 633 17.31 -19.71 -11.71
N SER A 634 17.77 -20.82 -12.28
CA SER A 634 17.13 -21.42 -13.45
C SER A 634 16.68 -22.84 -13.14
N VAL A 635 15.65 -23.32 -13.83
CA VAL A 635 15.15 -24.68 -13.66
C VAL A 635 15.09 -25.36 -15.03
N CYS A 636 15.86 -26.44 -15.18
CA CYS A 636 15.76 -27.36 -16.29
C CYS A 636 14.68 -28.40 -16.00
N LYS A 637 13.86 -28.74 -17.00
CA LYS A 637 12.84 -29.78 -16.88
C LYS A 637 13.43 -31.17 -16.57
N ASN A 638 14.66 -31.44 -17.04
CA ASN A 638 15.31 -32.74 -16.89
C ASN A 638 16.30 -32.78 -15.72
N ASP A 639 17.11 -31.71 -15.57
CA ASP A 639 18.23 -31.68 -14.61
C ASP A 639 17.90 -30.88 -13.33
N GLY A 640 16.74 -30.21 -13.27
CA GLY A 640 16.29 -29.46 -12.10
C GLY A 640 16.98 -28.12 -11.91
N TYR A 641 17.32 -27.79 -10.67
CA TYR A 641 17.82 -26.48 -10.26
C TYR A 641 19.23 -26.18 -10.82
N LEU A 642 19.41 -24.97 -11.35
CA LEU A 642 20.66 -24.39 -11.83
C LEU A 642 20.90 -23.03 -11.17
N SER A 643 22.14 -22.75 -10.76
CA SER A 643 22.50 -21.45 -10.19
C SER A 643 22.52 -20.36 -11.26
N GLY A 644 21.97 -19.20 -10.93
CA GLY A 644 22.03 -18.02 -11.79
C GLY A 644 21.08 -18.04 -12.99
N GLU A 645 21.31 -17.10 -13.89
CA GLU A 645 20.57 -16.89 -15.13
C GLU A 645 21.17 -17.75 -16.26
N VAL A 646 20.60 -18.94 -16.45
CA VAL A 646 21.08 -19.94 -17.41
C VAL A 646 19.92 -20.30 -18.31
N TYR A 647 19.86 -19.80 -19.55
CA TYR A 647 18.74 -20.00 -20.48
C TYR A 647 18.72 -21.37 -21.18
N GLU A 648 19.88 -22.01 -21.29
CA GLU A 648 20.07 -23.32 -21.91
C GLU A 648 20.83 -24.21 -20.94
N CYS A 649 20.30 -25.40 -20.65
CA CYS A 649 20.88 -26.29 -19.66
C CYS A 649 22.25 -26.80 -20.13
N PRO A 650 23.32 -26.64 -19.32
CA PRO A 650 24.66 -27.12 -19.70
C PRO A 650 24.77 -28.65 -19.74
N HIS A 651 23.80 -29.36 -19.15
CA HIS A 651 23.81 -30.82 -19.08
C HIS A 651 23.05 -31.49 -20.24
N CYS A 652 21.90 -30.95 -20.64
CA CYS A 652 21.06 -31.56 -21.69
C CYS A 652 20.74 -30.67 -22.89
N GLY A 653 21.15 -29.39 -22.90
CA GLY A 653 20.89 -28.45 -24.01
C GLY A 653 19.44 -27.95 -24.11
N GLU A 654 18.55 -28.37 -23.20
CA GLU A 654 17.14 -27.91 -23.19
C GLU A 654 17.00 -26.49 -22.65
N LYS A 655 15.94 -25.81 -23.08
CA LYS A 655 15.59 -24.49 -22.54
C LYS A 655 15.17 -24.60 -21.08
N THR A 656 15.59 -23.62 -20.29
CA THR A 656 15.27 -23.52 -18.86
C THR A 656 14.19 -22.46 -18.60
N GLU A 657 13.59 -22.55 -17.42
CA GLU A 657 12.80 -21.47 -16.84
C GLU A 657 13.72 -20.62 -15.94
N VAL A 658 13.87 -19.33 -16.21
CA VAL A 658 14.69 -18.42 -15.39
C VAL A 658 13.77 -17.75 -14.39
N TYR A 659 14.01 -17.97 -13.10
CA TYR A 659 13.24 -17.40 -12.00
C TYR A 659 14.00 -16.26 -11.36
N SER A 660 13.32 -15.13 -11.23
CA SER A 660 13.77 -14.02 -10.40
C SER A 660 12.59 -13.46 -9.61
N ARG A 661 12.86 -12.55 -8.68
CA ARG A 661 11.84 -11.85 -7.92
C ARG A 661 11.38 -10.62 -8.71
N ILE A 662 10.10 -10.58 -9.08
CA ILE A 662 9.55 -9.48 -9.89
C ILE A 662 9.39 -8.20 -9.06
N THR A 663 8.64 -8.29 -7.95
CA THR A 663 8.34 -7.19 -7.02
C THR A 663 8.13 -7.69 -5.58
N GLY A 664 7.80 -8.97 -5.43
CA GLY A 664 7.53 -9.55 -4.13
C GLY A 664 7.58 -11.08 -4.06
N TYR A 665 7.50 -11.77 -5.19
CA TYR A 665 7.50 -13.23 -5.25
C TYR A 665 8.24 -13.68 -6.51
N TYR A 666 8.61 -14.97 -6.54
CA TYR A 666 9.37 -15.56 -7.63
C TYR A 666 8.46 -15.99 -8.77
N ARG A 667 8.82 -15.61 -10.00
CA ARG A 667 8.15 -16.05 -11.22
C ARG A 667 9.15 -16.23 -12.37
N PRO A 668 8.84 -17.10 -13.34
CA PRO A 668 9.60 -17.17 -14.57
C PRO A 668 9.62 -15.81 -15.26
N VAL A 669 10.80 -15.29 -15.61
CA VAL A 669 10.99 -14.01 -16.31
C VAL A 669 10.22 -13.99 -17.63
N GLN A 670 10.02 -15.14 -18.26
CA GLN A 670 9.22 -15.30 -19.49
C GLN A 670 7.75 -14.87 -19.34
N ASN A 671 7.22 -14.92 -18.10
CA ASN A 671 5.84 -14.57 -17.79
C ASN A 671 5.66 -13.10 -17.41
N TRP A 672 6.73 -12.31 -17.34
CA TRP A 672 6.66 -10.92 -16.90
C TRP A 672 6.13 -10.04 -18.03
N ASN A 673 5.51 -8.91 -17.66
CA ASN A 673 5.15 -7.87 -18.62
C ASN A 673 6.40 -7.19 -19.19
N ASP A 674 6.24 -6.51 -20.32
CA ASP A 674 7.37 -5.92 -21.07
C ASP A 674 8.19 -4.93 -20.24
N GLY A 675 7.55 -4.14 -19.36
CA GLY A 675 8.24 -3.18 -18.50
C GLY A 675 9.09 -3.85 -17.43
N LYS A 676 8.55 -4.87 -16.75
CA LYS A 676 9.32 -5.64 -15.75
C LYS A 676 10.41 -6.49 -16.39
N ALA A 677 10.17 -7.03 -17.59
CA ALA A 677 11.20 -7.72 -18.35
C ALA A 677 12.32 -6.74 -18.79
N GLN A 678 11.99 -5.49 -19.11
CA GLN A 678 12.98 -4.46 -19.41
C GLN A 678 13.76 -4.03 -18.15
N GLU A 679 13.06 -3.81 -17.04
CA GLU A 679 13.68 -3.51 -15.74
C GLU A 679 14.69 -4.60 -15.35
N PHE A 680 14.34 -5.88 -15.51
CA PHE A 680 15.22 -7.01 -15.23
C PHE A 680 16.52 -6.95 -16.06
N LYS A 681 16.42 -6.64 -17.36
CA LYS A 681 17.58 -6.56 -18.26
C LYS A 681 18.54 -5.42 -17.91
N GLU A 682 18.02 -4.32 -17.37
CA GLU A 682 18.80 -3.13 -17.03
C GLU A 682 19.33 -3.14 -15.58
N ARG A 683 18.90 -4.13 -14.79
CA ARG A 683 19.21 -4.23 -13.36
C ARG A 683 20.66 -4.66 -13.13
N ALA A 684 21.39 -3.84 -12.36
CA ALA A 684 22.66 -4.24 -11.76
C ALA A 684 22.38 -5.16 -10.57
N VAL A 685 23.13 -6.25 -10.47
CA VAL A 685 23.07 -7.18 -9.35
C VAL A 685 24.17 -6.82 -8.34
N TYR A 686 23.91 -7.03 -7.05
CA TYR A 686 24.86 -6.69 -6.01
C TYR A 686 26.00 -7.69 -5.94
N ASP A 687 27.23 -7.18 -6.02
CA ASP A 687 28.47 -7.94 -5.84
C ASP A 687 28.84 -7.96 -4.35
N ILE A 688 28.34 -8.97 -3.64
CA ILE A 688 28.53 -9.09 -2.19
C ILE A 688 30.01 -9.18 -1.79
N PRO A 689 30.87 -9.97 -2.46
CA PRO A 689 32.32 -9.98 -2.18
C PRO A 689 33.00 -8.60 -2.24
N ASN A 690 32.58 -7.73 -3.17
CA ASN A 690 33.21 -6.42 -3.38
C ASN A 690 32.47 -5.25 -2.71
N SER A 691 31.30 -5.48 -2.14
CA SER A 691 30.50 -4.48 -1.42
C SER A 691 31.16 -4.05 -0.10
N LYS A 692 31.20 -2.74 0.18
CA LYS A 692 31.90 -2.20 1.36
C LYS A 692 30.96 -1.42 2.26
N LEU A 693 30.80 -1.90 3.49
CA LEU A 693 30.12 -1.15 4.54
C LEU A 693 30.97 0.08 4.90
N ARG A 694 30.48 1.27 4.56
CA ARG A 694 31.18 2.55 4.81
C ARG A 694 30.87 3.12 6.21
N ARG A 695 29.73 2.74 6.78
CA ARG A 695 29.26 3.13 8.11
C ARG A 695 29.19 1.88 8.99
N GLU A 696 30.20 1.61 9.81
CA GLU A 696 29.99 0.73 10.96
C GLU A 696 29.27 1.55 12.03
N ARG A 697 28.02 1.18 12.34
CA ARG A 697 27.49 1.56 13.65
C ARG A 697 28.31 0.75 14.65
N ALA A 698 29.14 1.42 15.44
CA ALA A 698 29.79 0.79 16.57
C ALA A 698 28.70 0.09 17.37
N ALA A 699 28.76 -1.24 17.45
CA ALA A 699 27.89 -2.02 18.31
C ALA A 699 27.95 -1.36 19.68
N ALA A 700 26.81 -0.83 20.15
CA ALA A 700 26.75 -0.05 21.36
C ALA A 700 27.23 -0.92 22.53
N GLN A 701 28.51 -0.75 22.88
CA GLN A 701 28.90 -0.59 24.27
C GLN A 701 27.92 0.42 24.87
N GLN A 702 26.94 -0.08 25.62
CA GLN A 702 26.38 0.70 26.71
C GLN A 702 27.50 0.85 27.75
N GLN A 703 28.39 1.80 27.51
CA GLN A 703 29.19 2.41 28.55
C GLN A 703 28.96 3.90 28.44
N GLU A 704 28.44 4.43 29.54
CA GLU A 704 28.31 5.85 29.81
C GLU A 704 29.65 6.54 29.56
N GLU A 705 29.78 7.25 28.45
CA GLU A 705 30.74 8.34 28.34
C GLU A 705 29.97 9.60 27.98
N ALA A 706 29.74 10.39 29.03
CA ALA A 706 29.42 11.78 28.94
C ALA A 706 30.60 12.48 28.25
N ASP A 707 30.44 12.79 26.97
CA ASP A 707 31.41 13.62 26.25
C ASP A 707 30.91 15.07 26.21
N GLU A 708 31.64 15.88 26.95
CA GLU A 708 31.61 17.33 26.90
C GLU A 708 31.88 17.80 25.47
N CYS A 709 31.02 18.65 24.92
CA CYS A 709 31.31 19.40 23.70
C CYS A 709 30.98 20.89 23.92
N PRO A 710 31.72 21.79 23.25
CA PRO A 710 32.08 23.10 23.76
C PRO A 710 30.94 24.11 23.70
N ALA A 711 30.95 25.01 24.67
CA ALA A 711 30.02 26.12 24.83
C ALA A 711 29.81 26.91 23.53
N CYS A 712 28.60 26.84 22.99
CA CYS A 712 28.04 27.91 22.18
C CYS A 712 27.38 28.93 23.12
N ALA A 713 27.70 30.20 22.92
CA ALA A 713 27.32 31.31 23.80
C ALA A 713 25.79 31.41 23.99
N PRO A 714 25.31 31.67 25.22
CA PRO A 714 23.89 31.89 25.48
C PRO A 714 23.47 33.28 24.98
N ASP A 715 22.37 33.33 24.22
CA ASP A 715 21.61 34.57 24.04
C ASP A 715 21.20 35.10 25.41
N ALA A 716 21.60 36.33 25.67
CA ALA A 716 21.32 37.05 26.90
C ALA A 716 19.81 37.35 27.04
N GLU A 717 19.29 37.11 28.25
CA GLU A 717 18.21 37.87 28.92
C GLU A 717 16.73 37.67 28.53
N ALA A 718 16.30 36.51 28.02
CA ALA A 718 14.87 36.16 27.97
C ALA A 718 14.53 34.94 28.84
N GLN A 719 13.74 35.13 29.91
CA GLN A 719 13.25 34.04 30.76
C GLN A 719 11.95 33.46 30.17
N TYR A 720 11.93 32.16 29.89
CA TYR A 720 10.74 31.47 29.36
C TYR A 720 9.96 30.75 30.46
N LEU A 721 8.64 31.01 30.53
CA LEU A 721 7.71 30.33 31.44
C LEU A 721 6.69 29.52 30.63
N LEU A 722 6.64 28.20 30.83
CA LEU A 722 5.66 27.32 30.20
C LEU A 722 4.55 26.96 31.18
N PHE A 723 3.36 27.50 30.95
CA PHE A 723 2.17 27.17 31.73
C PHE A 723 1.51 25.89 31.21
N THR A 724 1.35 24.92 32.10
CA THR A 724 0.77 23.59 31.85
C THR A 724 -0.40 23.30 32.79
N THR A 725 -1.15 22.23 32.53
CA THR A 725 -2.16 21.68 33.45
C THR A 725 -2.06 20.16 33.47
N LYS A 726 -2.38 19.54 34.62
CA LYS A 726 -2.25 18.07 34.83
C LYS A 726 -3.04 17.21 33.82
N THR A 727 -4.10 17.75 33.23
CA THR A 727 -4.99 17.03 32.30
C THR A 727 -4.76 17.38 30.82
N CYS A 728 -3.81 18.26 30.47
CA CYS A 728 -3.64 18.71 29.10
C CYS A 728 -2.70 17.79 28.28
N PRO A 729 -3.20 17.05 27.27
CA PRO A 729 -2.37 16.20 26.41
C PRO A 729 -1.41 17.02 25.55
N ASN A 730 -1.81 18.24 25.19
CA ASN A 730 -1.01 19.16 24.36
C ASN A 730 0.22 19.74 25.08
N CYS A 731 0.25 19.71 26.41
CA CYS A 731 1.42 20.18 27.17
C CYS A 731 2.66 19.30 26.95
N LYS A 732 2.49 17.97 26.85
CA LYS A 732 3.61 17.05 26.57
C LYS A 732 4.24 17.32 25.21
N VAL A 733 3.42 17.64 24.21
CA VAL A 733 3.89 17.98 22.85
C VAL A 733 4.69 19.28 22.88
N ALA A 734 4.21 20.31 23.59
CA ALA A 734 4.93 21.57 23.75
C ALA A 734 6.28 21.41 24.46
N GLU A 735 6.36 20.55 25.48
CA GLU A 735 7.62 20.24 26.19
C GLU A 735 8.66 19.58 25.27
N VAL A 736 8.23 18.65 24.41
CA VAL A 736 9.10 18.01 23.41
C VAL A 736 9.57 19.01 22.36
N LEU A 737 8.68 19.88 21.86
CA LEU A 737 9.04 20.91 20.88
C LEU A 737 10.10 21.89 21.40
N LEU A 738 9.96 22.36 22.64
CA LEU A 738 10.93 23.27 23.26
C LEU A 738 12.25 22.57 23.60
N LYS A 739 12.22 21.31 24.01
CA LYS A 739 13.42 20.49 24.27
C LYS A 739 14.22 20.25 22.99
N ASN A 740 13.55 19.94 21.88
CA ASN A 740 14.19 19.75 20.58
C ASN A 740 14.82 21.04 20.05
N ALA A 741 14.22 22.19 20.37
CA ALA A 741 14.76 23.51 20.02
C ALA A 741 15.81 24.05 21.01
N GLN A 742 16.21 23.26 22.02
CA GLN A 742 17.20 23.62 23.05
C GLN A 742 16.86 24.93 23.82
N ILE A 743 15.58 25.26 23.99
CA ILE A 743 15.15 26.44 24.73
C ILE A 743 14.98 26.08 26.21
N ALA A 744 15.73 26.75 27.09
CA ALA A 744 15.55 26.62 28.53
C ALA A 744 14.25 27.31 28.99
N TYR A 745 13.38 26.58 29.70
CA TYR A 745 12.11 27.12 30.22
C TYR A 745 11.84 26.64 31.65
N THR A 746 11.04 27.41 32.39
CA THR A 746 10.50 27.01 33.69
C THR A 746 9.08 26.50 33.53
N LYS A 747 8.83 25.25 33.92
CA LYS A 747 7.48 24.64 33.89
C LYS A 747 6.67 25.08 35.10
N LEU A 748 5.48 25.60 34.86
CA LEU A 748 4.54 26.02 35.90
C LEU A 748 3.17 25.38 35.68
N ASP A 749 2.56 24.86 36.74
CA ASP A 749 1.15 24.46 36.69
C ASP A 749 0.26 25.70 36.89
N ALA A 750 -0.65 25.94 35.95
CA ALA A 750 -1.50 27.12 35.94
C ALA A 750 -2.51 27.18 37.10
N ALA A 751 -2.90 26.04 37.67
CA ALA A 751 -3.79 25.97 38.84
C ALA A 751 -3.02 26.19 40.15
N GLU A 752 -1.79 25.69 40.24
CA GLU A 752 -0.94 25.88 41.44
C GLU A 752 -0.32 27.30 41.48
N ASN A 753 -0.16 27.96 40.33
CA ASN A 753 0.41 29.30 40.19
C ASN A 753 -0.63 30.32 39.66
N ALA A 754 -1.84 30.31 40.25
CA ALA A 754 -2.98 31.09 39.76
C ALA A 754 -2.75 32.61 39.72
N GLU A 755 -1.95 33.15 40.64
CA GLU A 755 -1.64 34.59 40.70
C GLU A 755 -0.73 35.02 39.54
N LEU A 756 0.32 34.23 39.27
CA LEU A 756 1.23 34.44 38.15
C LEU A 756 0.54 34.20 36.79
N ALA A 757 -0.31 33.17 36.70
CA ALA A 757 -1.12 32.91 35.51
C ALA A 757 -2.09 34.07 35.20
N ARG A 758 -2.65 34.71 36.24
CA ARG A 758 -3.51 35.89 36.12
C ARG A 758 -2.72 37.13 35.69
N GLN A 759 -1.52 37.32 36.24
CA GLN A 759 -0.60 38.41 35.88
C GLN A 759 -0.23 38.38 34.38
N TYR A 760 0.03 37.21 33.81
CA TYR A 760 0.36 37.05 32.38
C TYR A 760 -0.86 36.78 31.48
N GLY A 761 -2.08 36.80 32.03
CA GLY A 761 -3.32 36.61 31.27
C GLY A 761 -3.40 35.24 30.57
N VAL A 762 -2.92 34.18 31.21
CA VAL A 762 -2.97 32.81 30.72
C VAL A 762 -4.39 32.26 30.89
N LYS A 763 -5.07 31.99 29.76
CA LYS A 763 -6.45 31.48 29.73
C LYS A 763 -6.55 30.01 29.28
N GLN A 764 -5.46 29.45 28.77
CA GLN A 764 -5.41 28.09 28.22
C GLN A 764 -4.00 27.49 28.38
N ALA A 765 -3.89 26.17 28.37
CA ALA A 765 -2.63 25.44 28.41
C ALA A 765 -2.52 24.50 27.19
N PRO A 766 -1.33 24.35 26.56
CA PRO A 766 -0.07 25.00 26.91
C PRO A 766 -0.02 26.47 26.48
N THR A 767 0.66 27.31 27.27
CA THR A 767 1.00 28.68 26.89
C THR A 767 2.45 28.97 27.29
N LEU A 768 3.27 29.42 26.34
CA LEU A 768 4.64 29.86 26.58
C LEU A 768 4.65 31.39 26.71
N ILE A 769 5.30 31.89 27.77
CA ILE A 769 5.55 33.31 27.98
C ILE A 769 7.05 33.55 27.84
N ALA A 770 7.44 34.46 26.95
CA ALA A 770 8.79 34.99 26.87
C ALA A 770 8.84 36.31 27.67
N VAL A 771 9.60 36.34 28.76
CA VAL A 771 9.78 37.53 29.60
C VAL A 771 11.07 38.22 29.17
N ALA A 772 10.95 39.43 28.62
CA ALA A 772 12.07 40.32 28.30
C ALA A 772 11.95 41.63 29.11
N GLU A 773 13.03 42.43 29.17
CA GLU A 773 13.05 43.72 29.90
C GLU A 773 11.94 44.70 29.44
N ASP A 774 11.49 44.55 28.18
CA ASP A 774 10.53 45.47 27.53
C ASP A 774 9.06 45.01 27.63
N GLY A 775 8.80 43.85 28.24
CA GLY A 775 7.46 43.27 28.38
C GLY A 775 7.40 41.76 28.12
N ALA A 776 6.24 41.15 28.41
CA ALA A 776 6.01 39.72 28.27
C ALA A 776 5.21 39.38 27.00
N VAL A 777 5.77 38.54 26.13
CA VAL A 777 5.11 38.07 24.90
C VAL A 777 4.50 36.69 25.14
N LYS A 778 3.24 36.52 24.72
CA LYS A 778 2.45 35.31 24.96
C LYS A 778 2.22 34.49 23.69
N HIS A 779 2.61 33.23 23.73
CA HIS A 779 2.37 32.23 22.70
C HIS A 779 1.45 31.14 23.24
N ALA A 780 0.15 31.26 22.96
CA ALA A 780 -0.85 30.34 23.47
C ALA A 780 -1.13 29.22 22.47
N SER A 781 -1.40 28.00 22.96
CA SER A 781 -1.58 26.75 22.20
C SER A 781 -0.31 26.18 21.55
N ILE A 782 -0.37 24.93 21.08
CA ILE A 782 0.73 24.30 20.32
C ILE A 782 1.04 25.10 19.06
N ALA A 783 0.03 25.60 18.34
CA ALA A 783 0.23 26.35 17.11
C ALA A 783 1.06 27.61 17.37
N GLY A 784 0.72 28.38 18.40
CA GLY A 784 1.47 29.59 18.77
C GLY A 784 2.92 29.30 19.22
N ILE A 785 3.16 28.16 19.86
CA ILE A 785 4.52 27.72 20.23
C ILE A 785 5.31 27.28 18.99
N LYS A 786 4.68 26.61 18.03
CA LYS A 786 5.32 26.27 16.74
C LYS A 786 5.66 27.52 15.94
N ASP A 787 4.79 28.52 15.92
CA ASP A 787 5.06 29.80 15.24
C ASP A 787 6.22 30.56 15.90
N PHE A 788 6.29 30.56 17.23
CA PHE A 788 7.44 31.10 17.98
C PHE A 788 8.76 30.40 17.60
N LEU A 789 8.76 29.07 17.52
CA LEU A 789 9.94 28.31 17.14
C LEU A 789 10.35 28.55 15.68
N ARG A 790 9.38 28.66 14.76
CA ARG A 790 9.62 28.98 13.34
C ARG A 790 10.24 30.37 13.15
N ALA A 791 9.91 31.33 14.00
CA ALA A 791 10.49 32.67 13.93
C ALA A 791 11.95 32.74 14.42
N ARG A 792 12.50 31.65 14.96
CA ARG A 792 13.87 31.55 15.52
C ARG A 792 14.80 30.61 14.73
N VAL A 793 14.27 29.92 13.72
CA VAL A 793 15.02 29.15 12.71
C VAL A 793 15.15 30.02 11.48
#